data_AF-A0A178DLP6-F1
#
_entry.id   AF-A0A178DLP6-F1
#
_cell.length_a   1.000
_cell.length_b   1.000
_cell.length_c   1.000
_cell.angle_alpha   90.00
_cell.angle_beta   90.00
_cell.angle_gamma   90.00
#
_symmetry.space_group_name_H-M   'P 1'
#
loop_
_entity.id
_entity.type
_entity.pdbx_description
1 polymer ?
#
loop_
_entity_poly.entity_id
_entity_poly.type
_entity_poly.pdbx_seq_one_letter_code
_entity_poly.pdbx_strand_id
1 'polypeptide(L)'
;MDHPSLPTASGSSDIWDSMKPIIENLYMSEKRKLADLIFEMKTRHNFDRLYVNAHQYRYQFRKWKWSRKAGKEDMPQILKHIKHRSEAGKTSKVMLNGRVVGPPKIRRALKDEKRAAMDSIALRSFQGQNTIVDGPVLPFTNSFFLKWNLPYAAMRHSYTRTFDQFSPFDPPTPYSNIDVTTPSTAASPHAAPSPTMQIIKESTMIDRAQMFARGQHEKLLKVLNGEEQRKLSDWLHQYWFFCFKTAKHWGKGPVTWNASSLDFAEFTVASPFSRPGTPQDSRALLVTDRGAGSTPSDLCRWHIHVRQPKYEELPDDLPTAATFVDNDPEDDSTWELWPENSQQPSLQTRLRDALEHNDFSPTPLSHLPVAIPQIAQAAKRSDSELLLESLGFSIMSRNIDQTESVLDELERKDISLNTLHPFHLATSFLDGARSCCNIMRLLLDYIQGAQAHALYRNEYGHTVVDGLMIAIIKSHTSAKPVYVNPDLKDMPRFTGEEIDICGRWDADSPCVRHLHASGNSSIPKSWKHKFCNTSIQTICDCISYMFAEMPKPLLLETPSGLFVRRCFVCGLKLVLRPLHTLIMVAYCLATEGCEDEDLFGILACALCLISRGFNPCEIADISVGALLDPDMAIGCDHQNLTAAGFAEEVIAIPAIFSWSQKVRSGWAVLAGVLRRCEDAHTQKLSNENDDDDSMDGNESEEDTVPFNGSTEPTRRQVYLHGYDLDRARIEAPWNQTNKDLGILWASVQAELLSYRRLDDSHGWISENFLMDDIEEQLNGGNKLEVGYGKKELLRAYCACHGFAGNPLVTLSDAVDPNIANIDVWGRAIYGELIEDD
;
A
#
# COMPACT_ATOMS: atom_id res chain seq x y z
N MET A 1 34.26 35.28 96.90
CA MET A 1 32.94 34.71 96.54
C MET A 1 33.23 33.68 95.47
N ASP A 2 33.16 32.42 95.89
CA ASP A 2 33.88 31.29 95.29
C ASP A 2 33.08 30.52 94.22
N HIS A 3 33.83 30.15 93.17
CA HIS A 3 33.79 28.89 92.38
C HIS A 3 32.53 28.47 91.57
N PRO A 4 32.62 27.56 90.57
CA PRO A 4 33.51 27.56 89.39
C PRO A 4 32.86 27.02 88.08
N SER A 5 33.53 27.28 86.96
CA SER A 5 33.76 26.44 85.76
C SER A 5 32.64 25.57 85.13
N LEU A 6 32.20 25.97 83.94
CA LEU A 6 31.65 25.10 82.88
C LEU A 6 32.81 24.43 82.10
N PRO A 7 32.76 23.11 81.83
CA PRO A 7 33.45 22.52 80.69
C PRO A 7 32.47 22.27 79.54
N THR A 8 32.88 22.70 78.36
CA THR A 8 32.36 22.31 77.04
C THR A 8 32.76 20.88 76.68
N ALA A 9 31.85 20.09 76.10
CA ALA A 9 32.19 18.97 75.21
C ALA A 9 31.00 18.48 74.34
N SER A 10 31.14 18.68 73.02
CA SER A 10 30.86 17.74 71.92
C SER A 10 29.49 17.06 71.74
N GLY A 11 28.83 17.40 70.62
CA GLY A 11 28.36 16.43 69.63
C GLY A 11 27.11 15.59 69.96
N SER A 12 25.91 16.13 69.81
CA SER A 12 24.70 15.29 69.69
C SER A 12 24.61 14.72 68.28
N SER A 13 25.10 13.50 68.08
CA SER A 13 24.53 12.59 67.08
C SER A 13 23.01 12.59 67.28
N ASP A 14 22.23 12.84 66.22
CA ASP A 14 20.77 12.83 66.25
C ASP A 14 20.32 11.56 66.98
N ILE A 15 19.62 11.70 68.12
CA ILE A 15 19.23 10.58 69.00
C ILE A 15 18.38 9.54 68.24
N TRP A 16 17.75 9.98 67.16
CA TRP A 16 17.06 9.14 66.21
C TRP A 16 18.00 8.22 65.43
N ASP A 17 19.19 8.68 65.06
CA ASP A 17 20.16 7.89 64.29
C ASP A 17 20.82 6.82 65.16
N SER A 18 21.03 7.07 66.46
CA SER A 18 21.56 6.05 67.38
C SER A 18 20.54 4.94 67.68
N MET A 19 19.25 5.26 67.69
CA MET A 19 18.17 4.31 67.95
C MET A 19 17.57 3.71 66.67
N LYS A 20 17.95 4.24 65.50
CA LYS A 20 17.53 3.76 64.18
C LYS A 20 17.63 2.23 64.02
N PRO A 21 18.76 1.54 64.31
CA PRO A 21 18.83 0.10 64.09
C PRO A 21 17.87 -0.72 64.98
N ILE A 22 17.59 -0.25 66.20
CA ILE A 22 16.66 -0.91 67.13
C ILE A 22 15.22 -0.71 66.68
N ILE A 23 14.87 0.54 66.33
CA ILE A 23 13.55 0.88 65.79
C ILE A 23 13.32 0.16 64.46
N GLU A 24 14.35 0.05 63.62
CA GLU A 24 14.32 -0.69 62.35
C GLU A 24 14.04 -2.17 62.59
N ASN A 25 14.72 -2.82 63.53
CA ASN A 25 14.49 -4.22 63.82
C ASN A 25 13.05 -4.46 64.35
N LEU A 26 12.61 -3.68 65.33
CA LEU A 26 11.27 -3.80 65.91
C LEU A 26 10.15 -3.48 64.91
N TYR A 27 10.35 -2.45 64.06
CA TYR A 27 9.35 -1.99 63.09
C TYR A 27 9.40 -2.73 61.75
N MET A 28 10.57 -3.10 61.24
CA MET A 28 10.73 -3.71 59.92
C MET A 28 10.87 -5.24 59.98
N SER A 29 11.62 -5.78 60.95
CA SER A 29 11.84 -7.24 61.07
C SER A 29 10.75 -7.93 61.91
N GLU A 30 10.47 -7.43 63.12
CA GLU A 30 9.51 -8.03 64.06
C GLU A 30 8.05 -7.64 63.80
N LYS A 31 7.80 -6.68 62.89
CA LYS A 31 6.45 -6.24 62.46
C LYS A 31 5.54 -5.70 63.58
N ARG A 32 6.07 -5.25 64.71
CA ARG A 32 5.33 -4.68 65.87
C ARG A 32 4.37 -3.56 65.45
N LYS A 33 3.17 -3.38 66.00
CA LYS A 33 2.35 -2.21 65.61
C LYS A 33 3.03 -0.92 66.11
N LEU A 34 2.75 0.23 65.49
CA LEU A 34 3.38 1.50 65.88
C LEU A 34 3.13 1.82 67.37
N ALA A 35 1.96 1.50 67.90
CA ALA A 35 1.65 1.66 69.31
C ALA A 35 2.56 0.79 70.21
N ASP A 36 2.74 -0.48 69.84
CA ASP A 36 3.57 -1.44 70.57
C ASP A 36 5.06 -1.07 70.49
N LEU A 37 5.51 -0.61 69.32
CA LEU A 37 6.86 -0.09 69.11
C LEU A 37 7.13 1.12 70.01
N ILE A 38 6.22 2.08 70.05
CA ILE A 38 6.36 3.27 70.90
C ILE A 38 6.41 2.84 72.36
N PHE A 39 5.52 1.91 72.77
CA PHE A 39 5.51 1.38 74.12
C PHE A 39 6.82 0.66 74.48
N GLU A 40 7.36 -0.16 73.57
CA GLU A 40 8.59 -0.91 73.77
C GLU A 40 9.84 -0.01 73.79
N MET A 41 9.91 0.98 72.90
CA MET A 41 10.95 2.00 72.91
C MET A 41 10.91 2.85 74.18
N LYS A 42 9.71 3.13 74.68
CA LYS A 42 9.48 3.85 75.93
C LYS A 42 9.93 3.04 77.15
N THR A 43 9.56 1.77 77.22
CA THR A 43 9.74 0.93 78.42
C THR A 43 11.08 0.22 78.50
N ARG A 44 11.64 -0.25 77.38
CA ARG A 44 12.88 -1.05 77.35
C ARG A 44 14.11 -0.28 76.93
N HIS A 45 13.93 0.80 76.18
CA HIS A 45 15.03 1.59 75.62
C HIS A 45 15.10 3.02 76.18
N ASN A 46 14.27 3.34 77.20
CA ASN A 46 14.20 4.65 77.86
C ASN A 46 14.15 5.84 76.87
N PHE A 47 13.51 5.65 75.72
CA PHE A 47 13.39 6.64 74.65
C PHE A 47 12.37 7.75 74.98
N ASP A 48 12.23 8.06 76.28
CA ASP A 48 11.11 8.80 76.87
C ASP A 48 11.47 10.23 77.32
N ARG A 49 12.73 10.65 77.19
CA ARG A 49 13.17 11.97 77.68
C ARG A 49 12.70 13.18 76.86
N LEU A 50 11.99 13.01 75.74
CA LEU A 50 11.75 14.11 74.78
C LEU A 50 10.34 14.21 74.16
N TYR A 51 9.28 13.70 74.79
CA TYR A 51 7.90 13.85 74.27
C TYR A 51 7.70 13.30 72.84
N VAL A 52 8.28 12.13 72.56
CA VAL A 52 8.18 11.53 71.22
C VAL A 52 6.80 10.93 71.00
N ASN A 53 6.00 11.57 70.15
CA ASN A 53 4.65 11.11 69.79
C ASN A 53 4.64 10.23 68.52
N ALA A 54 3.51 9.58 68.25
CA ALA A 54 3.34 8.74 67.07
C ALA A 54 3.56 9.49 65.74
N HIS A 55 3.39 10.81 65.73
CA HIS A 55 3.63 11.65 64.56
C HIS A 55 5.14 11.78 64.25
N GLN A 56 6.00 11.92 65.26
CA GLN A 56 7.45 11.96 65.07
C GLN A 56 8.00 10.64 64.54
N TYR A 57 7.53 9.49 65.03
CA TYR A 57 7.88 8.18 64.45
C TYR A 57 7.46 8.09 62.97
N ARG A 58 6.25 8.55 62.63
CA ARG A 58 5.79 8.58 61.22
C ARG A 58 6.65 9.52 60.37
N TYR A 59 7.03 10.69 60.89
CA TYR A 59 7.93 11.61 60.23
C TYR A 59 9.30 10.97 59.98
N GLN A 60 9.87 10.29 60.97
CA GLN A 60 11.16 9.62 60.85
C GLN A 60 11.10 8.41 59.91
N PHE A 61 10.01 7.64 59.92
CA PHE A 61 9.81 6.58 58.92
C PHE A 61 9.76 7.15 57.50
N ARG A 62 9.15 8.32 57.32
CA ARG A 62 9.15 9.03 56.03
C ARG A 62 10.55 9.55 55.67
N LYS A 63 11.28 10.13 56.63
CA LYS A 63 12.67 10.61 56.47
C LYS A 63 13.62 9.46 56.10
N TRP A 64 13.46 8.28 56.71
CA TRP A 64 14.24 7.07 56.48
C TRP A 64 13.72 6.19 55.34
N LYS A 65 12.64 6.60 54.67
CA LYS A 65 11.97 5.85 53.57
C LYS A 65 11.51 4.43 53.98
N TRP A 66 11.17 4.23 55.25
CA TRP A 66 10.65 2.96 55.76
C TRP A 66 9.15 2.83 55.47
N SER A 67 8.80 1.98 54.51
CA SER A 67 7.42 1.60 54.23
C SER A 67 7.21 0.10 54.43
N ARG A 68 6.16 -0.27 55.17
CA ARG A 68 5.72 -1.67 55.29
C ARG A 68 4.97 -2.18 54.06
N LYS A 69 4.51 -1.27 53.19
CA LYS A 69 3.74 -1.58 51.99
C LYS A 69 4.66 -1.38 50.79
N ALA A 70 4.93 -2.43 49.99
CA ALA A 70 5.39 -2.21 48.62
C ALA A 70 4.29 -1.40 47.93
N GLY A 71 4.62 -0.18 47.50
CA GLY A 71 3.67 0.81 47.01
C GLY A 71 3.00 0.31 45.73
N LYS A 72 1.80 0.82 45.44
CA LYS A 72 1.22 0.64 44.09
C LYS A 72 2.15 1.19 43.01
N GLU A 73 2.99 2.17 43.35
CA GLU A 73 3.97 2.84 42.49
C GLU A 73 5.17 1.95 42.11
N ASP A 74 5.59 1.02 42.96
CA ASP A 74 6.77 0.16 42.70
C ASP A 74 6.41 -1.11 41.89
N MET A 75 5.13 -1.50 41.88
CA MET A 75 4.66 -2.75 41.27
C MET A 75 4.87 -2.82 39.75
N PRO A 76 4.62 -1.76 38.95
CA PRO A 76 4.89 -1.80 37.50
C PRO A 76 6.36 -2.10 37.17
N GLN A 77 7.30 -1.53 37.94
CA GLN A 77 8.73 -1.75 37.74
C GLN A 77 9.15 -3.18 38.11
N ILE A 78 8.58 -3.72 39.20
CA ILE A 78 8.77 -5.12 39.61
C ILE A 78 8.26 -6.07 38.52
N LEU A 79 7.07 -5.82 37.96
CA LEU A 79 6.50 -6.63 36.89
C LEU A 79 7.36 -6.59 35.62
N LYS A 80 7.85 -5.40 35.22
CA LYS A 80 8.76 -5.24 34.08
C LYS A 80 10.04 -6.07 34.23
N HIS A 81 10.67 -6.04 35.41
CA HIS A 81 11.87 -6.84 35.68
C HIS A 81 11.60 -8.35 35.70
N ILE A 82 10.45 -8.77 36.23
CA ILE A 82 10.05 -10.19 36.25
C ILE A 82 9.81 -10.70 34.81
N LYS A 83 9.11 -9.93 33.98
CA LYS A 83 8.87 -10.25 32.56
C LYS A 83 10.19 -10.42 31.80
N HIS A 84 11.10 -9.43 31.88
CA HIS A 84 12.42 -9.46 31.23
C HIS A 84 13.30 -10.65 31.66
N ARG A 85 13.28 -11.02 32.95
CA ARG A 85 14.06 -12.18 33.43
C ARG A 85 13.42 -13.52 33.06
N SER A 86 12.09 -13.58 33.01
CA SER A 86 11.35 -14.75 32.50
C SER A 86 11.66 -15.01 31.03
N GLU A 87 11.75 -13.96 30.22
CA GLU A 87 12.18 -14.03 28.80
C GLU A 87 13.62 -14.58 28.68
N ALA A 88 14.50 -14.25 29.62
CA ALA A 88 15.85 -14.82 29.72
C ALA A 88 15.91 -16.24 30.34
N GLY A 89 14.76 -16.91 30.54
CA GLY A 89 14.67 -18.26 31.10
C GLY A 89 14.99 -18.38 32.59
N LYS A 90 15.05 -17.26 33.33
CA LYS A 90 15.50 -17.22 34.73
C LYS A 90 14.31 -17.06 35.69
N THR A 91 14.17 -18.00 36.62
CA THR A 91 13.23 -17.85 37.75
C THR A 91 13.78 -16.84 38.75
N SER A 92 12.92 -15.92 39.21
CA SER A 92 13.37 -14.77 40.02
C SER A 92 12.66 -14.70 41.37
N LYS A 93 13.45 -14.62 42.46
CA LYS A 93 12.97 -14.14 43.76
C LYS A 93 13.23 -12.63 43.82
N VAL A 94 12.18 -11.81 43.75
CA VAL A 94 12.33 -10.34 43.77
C VAL A 94 12.32 -9.85 45.21
N MET A 95 13.40 -9.17 45.61
CA MET A 95 13.49 -8.45 46.87
C MET A 95 13.35 -6.95 46.64
N LEU A 96 12.36 -6.32 47.28
CA LEU A 96 12.21 -4.86 47.32
C LEU A 96 12.62 -4.39 48.71
N ASN A 97 13.64 -3.54 48.81
CA ASN A 97 14.18 -3.05 50.10
C ASN A 97 14.43 -4.19 51.12
N GLY A 98 15.07 -5.28 50.70
CA GLY A 98 15.38 -6.43 51.55
C GLY A 98 14.21 -7.39 51.85
N ARG A 99 13.02 -7.22 51.25
CA ARG A 99 11.87 -8.13 51.42
C ARG A 99 11.49 -8.87 50.14
N VAL A 100 11.37 -10.19 50.23
CA VAL A 100 10.81 -11.03 49.16
C VAL A 100 9.35 -10.65 48.88
N VAL A 101 9.06 -10.18 47.68
CA VAL A 101 7.68 -10.00 47.22
C VAL A 101 7.07 -11.37 46.98
N GLY A 102 6.06 -11.73 47.78
CA GLY A 102 5.44 -13.05 47.72
C GLY A 102 4.79 -13.33 46.35
N PRO A 103 4.92 -14.55 45.78
CA PRO A 103 4.30 -14.93 44.51
C PRO A 103 2.80 -14.62 44.38
N PRO A 104 1.95 -14.72 45.43
CA PRO A 104 0.54 -14.32 45.34
C PRO A 104 0.30 -12.84 45.01
N LYS A 105 1.17 -11.94 45.50
CA LYS A 105 1.05 -10.49 45.25
C LYS A 105 1.44 -10.15 43.81
N ILE A 106 2.48 -10.81 43.29
CA ILE A 106 2.88 -10.72 41.88
C ILE A 106 1.76 -11.25 40.98
N ARG A 107 1.19 -12.43 41.30
CA ARG A 107 0.06 -13.00 40.54
C ARG A 107 -1.16 -12.11 40.54
N ARG A 108 -1.52 -11.48 41.67
CA ARG A 108 -2.64 -10.54 41.72
C ARG A 108 -2.37 -9.32 40.84
N ALA A 109 -1.17 -8.73 40.91
CA ALA A 109 -0.83 -7.58 40.08
C ALA A 109 -0.79 -7.91 38.58
N LEU A 110 -0.27 -9.07 38.19
CA LEU A 110 -0.34 -9.54 36.80
C LEU A 110 -1.79 -9.76 36.33
N LYS A 111 -2.67 -10.28 37.21
CA LYS A 111 -4.09 -10.44 36.89
C LYS A 111 -4.81 -9.09 36.76
N ASP A 112 -4.47 -8.13 37.60
CA ASP A 112 -5.03 -6.78 37.56
C ASP A 112 -4.54 -6.01 36.31
N GLU A 113 -3.26 -6.14 35.95
CA GLU A 113 -2.68 -5.62 34.70
C GLU A 113 -3.36 -6.26 33.48
N LYS A 114 -3.52 -7.60 33.49
CA LYS A 114 -4.26 -8.34 32.46
C LYS A 114 -5.69 -7.83 32.30
N ARG A 115 -6.42 -7.61 33.39
CA ARG A 115 -7.81 -7.11 33.33
C ARG A 115 -7.87 -5.70 32.75
N ALA A 116 -7.02 -4.79 33.23
CA ALA A 116 -6.94 -3.44 32.68
C ALA A 116 -6.56 -3.44 31.19
N ALA A 117 -5.61 -4.29 30.81
CA ALA A 117 -5.20 -4.49 29.43
C ALA A 117 -6.34 -5.00 28.53
N MET A 118 -7.13 -5.96 29.03
CA MET A 118 -8.30 -6.50 28.34
C MET A 118 -9.42 -5.46 28.18
N ASP A 119 -9.65 -4.62 29.18
CA ASP A 119 -10.71 -3.60 29.12
C ASP A 119 -10.36 -2.46 28.13
N SER A 120 -9.07 -2.20 27.89
CA SER A 120 -8.64 -1.08 27.04
C SER A 120 -8.29 -1.43 25.58
N ILE A 121 -8.23 -2.72 25.21
CA ILE A 121 -7.77 -3.10 23.87
C ILE A 121 -8.84 -2.79 22.80
N ALA A 122 -8.41 -2.09 21.76
CA ALA A 122 -9.16 -1.73 20.55
C ALA A 122 -8.13 -1.49 19.44
N LEU A 123 -8.50 -1.75 18.19
CA LEU A 123 -7.67 -1.29 17.06
C LEU A 123 -7.72 0.23 17.05
N ARG A 124 -6.55 0.88 17.04
CA ARG A 124 -6.44 2.33 17.00
C ARG A 124 -5.49 2.72 15.89
N SER A 125 -6.02 3.29 14.80
CA SER A 125 -5.20 4.03 13.85
C SER A 125 -4.52 5.20 14.58
N PHE A 126 -3.19 5.29 14.47
CA PHE A 126 -2.43 6.39 15.07
C PHE A 126 -2.78 7.71 14.36
N GLN A 127 -3.72 8.48 14.90
CA GLN A 127 -3.96 9.87 14.49
C GLN A 127 -2.94 10.77 15.21
N GLY A 128 -2.00 11.38 14.46
CA GLY A 128 -1.31 12.59 14.93
C GLY A 128 0.20 12.56 15.17
N GLN A 129 0.96 11.58 14.68
CA GLN A 129 2.41 11.69 14.55
C GLN A 129 2.85 11.15 13.18
N ASN A 130 3.70 11.90 12.47
CA ASN A 130 4.41 11.55 11.23
C ASN A 130 5.38 10.35 11.40
N THR A 131 4.93 9.29 12.06
CA THR A 131 5.62 8.02 12.10
C THR A 131 4.88 7.11 11.14
N ILE A 132 5.47 6.95 9.95
CA ILE A 132 5.15 5.89 9.01
C ILE A 132 4.88 4.62 9.82
N VAL A 133 3.69 4.03 9.66
CA VAL A 133 3.42 2.73 10.27
C VAL A 133 4.24 1.71 9.48
N ASP A 134 5.44 1.45 10.00
CA ASP A 134 6.50 0.74 9.34
C ASP A 134 6.09 -0.70 8.94
N GLY A 135 6.23 -0.98 7.65
CA GLY A 135 6.02 -2.27 7.00
C GLY A 135 6.36 -2.18 5.50
N PRO A 136 7.01 -3.20 4.89
CA PRO A 136 7.51 -3.12 3.51
C PRO A 136 6.43 -3.23 2.42
N VAL A 137 5.16 -3.35 2.81
CA VAL A 137 4.01 -3.63 1.96
C VAL A 137 2.91 -2.63 2.32
N LEU A 138 2.49 -1.79 1.38
CA LEU A 138 1.49 -0.70 1.58
C LEU A 138 1.94 0.41 2.55
N PRO A 139 2.95 1.20 2.16
CA PRO A 139 3.61 2.19 3.02
C PRO A 139 2.76 3.45 3.26
N PHE A 140 1.70 3.65 2.45
CA PHE A 140 0.84 4.84 2.48
C PHE A 140 -0.50 4.60 3.22
N THR A 141 -0.83 3.36 3.59
CA THR A 141 -2.07 3.08 4.34
C THR A 141 -1.79 2.84 5.82
N ASN A 142 -2.72 3.22 6.69
CA ASN A 142 -2.66 2.90 8.12
C ASN A 142 -3.51 1.66 8.45
N SER A 143 -3.20 0.55 7.77
CA SER A 143 -3.92 -0.72 7.87
C SER A 143 -3.21 -1.73 8.80
N PHE A 144 -4.03 -2.56 9.45
CA PHE A 144 -3.63 -3.66 10.32
C PHE A 144 -3.38 -4.94 9.53
N PHE A 145 -4.28 -5.29 8.59
CA PHE A 145 -4.27 -6.58 7.92
C PHE A 145 -3.85 -6.50 6.46
N LEU A 146 -4.18 -5.43 5.72
CA LEU A 146 -3.83 -5.29 4.29
C LEU A 146 -2.32 -5.43 4.00
N LYS A 147 -1.45 -5.07 4.96
CA LYS A 147 0.02 -5.06 4.82
C LYS A 147 0.69 -6.45 4.81
N TRP A 148 -0.06 -7.54 5.00
CA TRP A 148 0.52 -8.88 5.15
C TRP A 148 0.38 -9.74 3.87
N ASN A 149 0.55 -9.14 2.69
CA ASN A 149 0.39 -9.82 1.40
C ASN A 149 1.54 -10.77 1.00
N LEU A 150 2.58 -10.91 1.83
CA LEU A 150 3.72 -11.79 1.59
C LEU A 150 3.90 -12.80 2.73
N PRO A 151 4.26 -14.07 2.43
CA PRO A 151 4.68 -15.02 3.45
C PRO A 151 6.04 -14.66 4.03
N TYR A 152 6.38 -15.21 5.20
CA TYR A 152 7.66 -14.93 5.87
C TYR A 152 8.87 -15.22 4.98
N ALA A 153 8.82 -16.30 4.20
CA ALA A 153 9.89 -16.70 3.29
C ALA A 153 10.28 -15.56 2.33
N ALA A 154 9.29 -14.85 1.78
CA ALA A 154 9.51 -13.72 0.88
C ALA A 154 9.92 -12.44 1.64
N MET A 155 9.41 -12.22 2.86
CA MET A 155 9.72 -11.01 3.63
C MET A 155 11.06 -11.04 4.37
N ARG A 156 11.68 -12.20 4.57
CA ARG A 156 12.90 -12.35 5.40
C ARG A 156 14.05 -11.43 5.01
N HIS A 157 14.17 -11.09 3.73
CA HIS A 157 15.21 -10.21 3.20
C HIS A 157 14.95 -8.73 3.50
N SER A 158 13.68 -8.33 3.63
CA SER A 158 13.28 -6.98 4.06
C SER A 158 13.55 -6.75 5.53
N TYR A 159 13.45 -7.80 6.35
CA TYR A 159 13.70 -7.72 7.79
C TYR A 159 15.15 -7.99 8.20
N THR A 160 16.08 -8.30 7.30
CA THR A 160 17.48 -8.60 7.72
C THR A 160 18.34 -7.35 7.88
N ARG A 161 17.99 -6.23 7.22
CA ARG A 161 18.84 -5.02 7.20
C ARG A 161 18.87 -4.24 8.52
N THR A 162 17.96 -4.52 9.46
CA THR A 162 17.83 -3.77 10.72
C THR A 162 18.51 -4.44 11.93
N PHE A 163 19.07 -5.66 11.78
CA PHE A 163 19.31 -6.54 12.94
C PHE A 163 20.77 -6.90 13.25
N ASP A 164 21.74 -6.53 12.41
CA ASP A 164 23.17 -6.80 12.68
C ASP A 164 23.85 -5.79 13.64
N GLN A 165 23.07 -4.93 14.32
CA GLN A 165 23.60 -3.98 15.32
C GLN A 165 23.15 -4.24 16.77
N PHE A 166 22.84 -5.49 17.14
CA PHE A 166 22.76 -5.83 18.56
C PHE A 166 24.18 -5.94 19.15
N SER A 167 24.67 -4.83 19.72
CA SER A 167 25.79 -4.88 20.67
C SER A 167 25.37 -5.74 21.88
N PRO A 168 26.10 -6.82 22.22
CA PRO A 168 25.75 -7.71 23.34
C PRO A 168 25.98 -7.11 24.74
N PHE A 169 26.31 -5.82 24.86
CA PHE A 169 26.94 -5.26 26.06
C PHE A 169 26.34 -3.96 26.59
N ASP A 170 25.02 -3.80 26.59
CA ASP A 170 24.40 -2.78 27.46
C ASP A 170 24.02 -3.40 28.82
N PRO A 171 24.81 -3.15 29.89
CA PRO A 171 24.42 -3.57 31.23
C PRO A 171 23.22 -2.74 31.71
N PRO A 172 22.19 -3.34 32.35
CA PRO A 172 21.13 -2.57 32.98
C PRO A 172 21.73 -1.73 34.11
N THR A 173 21.41 -0.44 34.13
CA THR A 173 21.72 0.46 35.24
C THR A 173 21.19 -0.15 36.56
N PRO A 174 22.04 -0.34 37.59
CA PRO A 174 21.60 -0.88 38.86
C PRO A 174 20.75 0.16 39.59
N TYR A 175 19.44 -0.10 39.71
CA TYR A 175 18.58 0.67 40.61
C TYR A 175 18.82 0.23 42.06
N SER A 176 19.16 1.18 42.93
CA SER A 176 19.66 0.96 44.29
C SER A 176 18.72 0.24 45.28
N ASN A 177 17.50 -0.15 44.87
CA ASN A 177 16.42 -0.56 45.78
C ASN A 177 15.81 -1.96 45.48
N ILE A 178 16.23 -2.61 44.39
CA ILE A 178 15.68 -3.91 43.95
C ILE A 178 16.83 -4.91 43.87
N ASP A 179 16.74 -5.97 44.66
CA ASP A 179 17.75 -7.02 44.72
C ASP A 179 17.12 -8.37 44.32
N VAL A 180 17.75 -9.11 43.41
CA VAL A 180 17.15 -10.32 42.82
C VAL A 180 18.12 -11.48 42.94
N THR A 181 17.77 -12.46 43.77
CA THR A 181 18.58 -13.67 43.96
C THR A 181 18.05 -14.81 43.10
N THR A 182 18.97 -15.42 42.33
CA THR A 182 18.73 -16.65 41.56
C THR A 182 18.89 -17.84 42.50
N PRO A 183 17.91 -18.74 42.66
CA PRO A 183 18.15 -20.00 43.36
C PRO A 183 19.13 -20.87 42.55
N SER A 184 20.06 -21.55 43.23
CA SER A 184 20.92 -22.56 42.58
C SER A 184 20.07 -23.66 41.95
N THR A 185 20.42 -24.03 40.72
CA THR A 185 19.82 -25.08 39.90
C THR A 185 19.99 -26.44 40.56
N ALA A 186 19.00 -26.87 41.35
CA ALA A 186 18.74 -28.28 41.59
C ALA A 186 17.64 -28.71 40.59
N ALA A 187 17.98 -29.63 39.70
CA ALA A 187 17.04 -30.24 38.75
C ALA A 187 15.91 -30.92 39.55
N SER A 188 14.71 -30.36 39.47
CA SER A 188 13.49 -30.98 39.99
C SER A 188 12.86 -31.86 38.89
N PRO A 189 12.34 -33.06 39.18
CA PRO A 189 11.89 -34.03 38.16
C PRO A 189 10.59 -33.68 37.43
N HIS A 190 10.01 -32.51 37.65
CA HIS A 190 8.80 -32.06 36.97
C HIS A 190 9.04 -30.72 36.28
N ALA A 191 9.36 -30.78 34.99
CA ALA A 191 9.47 -29.64 34.08
C ALA A 191 8.10 -29.00 33.74
N ALA A 192 7.18 -28.91 34.69
CA ALA A 192 5.92 -28.20 34.54
C ALA A 192 6.14 -26.72 34.90
N PRO A 193 5.78 -25.76 34.03
CA PRO A 193 5.93 -24.34 34.32
C PRO A 193 5.10 -23.97 35.55
N SER A 194 5.71 -23.25 36.51
CA SER A 194 4.98 -22.82 37.70
C SER A 194 3.75 -21.96 37.32
N PRO A 195 2.68 -21.92 38.14
CA PRO A 195 1.50 -21.09 37.86
C PRO A 195 1.82 -19.60 37.64
N THR A 196 2.91 -19.10 38.23
CA THR A 196 3.38 -17.74 37.99
C THR A 196 4.00 -17.59 36.59
N MET A 197 4.76 -18.59 36.11
CA MET A 197 5.34 -18.59 34.77
C MET A 197 4.25 -18.69 33.69
N GLN A 198 3.18 -19.44 33.93
CA GLN A 198 2.02 -19.48 33.02
C GLN A 198 1.36 -18.10 32.91
N ILE A 199 1.11 -17.42 34.04
CA ILE A 199 0.53 -16.06 34.04
C ILE A 199 1.47 -15.04 33.38
N ILE A 200 2.79 -15.17 33.55
CA ILE A 200 3.76 -14.29 32.87
C ILE A 200 3.70 -14.52 31.35
N LYS A 201 3.70 -15.78 30.89
CA LYS A 201 3.60 -16.11 29.46
C LYS A 201 2.32 -15.55 28.85
N GLU A 202 1.18 -15.73 29.51
CA GLU A 202 -0.10 -15.13 29.09
C GLU A 202 -0.03 -13.60 29.05
N SER A 203 0.57 -12.96 30.07
CA SER A 203 0.71 -11.51 30.10
C SER A 203 1.57 -10.99 28.94
N THR A 204 2.69 -11.66 28.63
CA THR A 204 3.56 -11.29 27.50
C THR A 204 2.82 -11.42 26.18
N MET A 205 2.04 -12.48 25.97
CA MET A 205 1.23 -12.65 24.75
C MET A 205 0.16 -11.54 24.60
N ILE A 206 -0.43 -11.08 25.70
CA ILE A 206 -1.38 -9.97 25.71
C ILE A 206 -0.68 -8.64 25.43
N ASP A 207 0.48 -8.39 26.03
CA ASP A 207 1.29 -7.19 25.75
C ASP A 207 1.66 -7.12 24.27
N ARG A 208 2.05 -8.27 23.67
CA ARG A 208 2.31 -8.39 22.23
C ARG A 208 1.04 -8.16 21.38
N ALA A 209 -0.12 -8.67 21.79
CA ALA A 209 -1.40 -8.39 21.11
C ALA A 209 -1.78 -6.90 21.18
N GLN A 210 -1.46 -6.21 22.28
CA GLN A 210 -1.64 -4.76 22.38
C GLN A 210 -0.70 -3.98 21.46
N MET A 211 0.55 -4.43 21.29
CA MET A 211 1.46 -3.84 20.29
C MET A 211 0.86 -3.94 18.89
N PHE A 212 0.31 -5.12 18.54
CA PHE A 212 -0.39 -5.32 17.27
C PHE A 212 -1.59 -4.36 17.12
N ALA A 213 -2.51 -4.34 18.10
CA ALA A 213 -3.72 -3.50 18.05
C ALA A 213 -3.43 -1.99 18.03
N ARG A 214 -2.22 -1.57 18.40
CA ARG A 214 -1.74 -0.18 18.33
C ARG A 214 -0.94 0.12 17.05
N GLY A 215 -0.90 -0.79 16.07
CA GLY A 215 -0.14 -0.62 14.84
C GLY A 215 1.38 -0.69 15.01
N GLN A 216 1.89 -1.17 16.15
CA GLN A 216 3.33 -1.21 16.45
C GLN A 216 3.98 -2.50 15.91
N HIS A 217 3.74 -2.82 14.63
CA HIS A 217 4.12 -4.10 14.02
C HIS A 217 5.63 -4.33 14.02
N GLU A 218 6.44 -3.33 13.67
CA GLU A 218 7.89 -3.44 13.73
C GLU A 218 8.42 -3.71 15.14
N LYS A 219 7.91 -2.98 16.14
CA LYS A 219 8.30 -3.17 17.54
C LYS A 219 7.92 -4.56 18.00
N LEU A 220 6.76 -5.05 17.59
CA LEU A 220 6.33 -6.42 17.85
C LEU A 220 7.31 -7.43 17.24
N LEU A 221 7.62 -7.32 15.95
CA LEU A 221 8.56 -8.22 15.28
C LEU A 221 9.95 -8.20 15.94
N LYS A 222 10.45 -7.03 16.34
CA LYS A 222 11.75 -6.88 17.04
C LYS A 222 11.81 -7.60 18.40
N VAL A 223 10.67 -7.82 19.06
CA VAL A 223 10.61 -8.52 20.36
C VAL A 223 10.45 -10.05 20.21
N LEU A 224 10.06 -10.52 19.03
CA LEU A 224 9.91 -11.95 18.74
C LEU A 224 11.25 -12.58 18.35
N ASN A 225 11.47 -13.84 18.73
CA ASN A 225 12.60 -14.61 18.17
C ASN A 225 12.30 -15.06 16.73
N GLY A 226 13.30 -15.51 15.98
CA GLY A 226 13.14 -15.86 14.56
C GLY A 226 12.06 -16.91 14.26
N GLU A 227 11.86 -17.89 15.14
CA GLU A 227 10.78 -18.88 14.96
C GLU A 227 9.40 -18.29 15.24
N GLU A 228 9.28 -17.46 16.29
CA GLU A 228 8.05 -16.72 16.61
C GLU A 228 7.68 -15.74 15.50
N GLN A 229 8.66 -15.01 14.96
CA GLN A 229 8.47 -14.10 13.82
C GLN A 229 7.91 -14.84 12.62
N ARG A 230 8.54 -15.95 12.22
CA ARG A 230 8.07 -16.79 11.11
C ARG A 230 6.62 -17.21 11.29
N LYS A 231 6.30 -17.80 12.45
CA LYS A 231 4.93 -18.29 12.73
C LYS A 231 3.90 -17.16 12.68
N LEU A 232 4.21 -16.00 13.24
CA LEU A 232 3.29 -14.87 13.23
C LEU A 232 3.11 -14.31 11.82
N SER A 233 4.20 -14.10 11.08
CA SER A 233 4.16 -13.57 9.72
C SER A 233 3.42 -14.50 8.75
N ASP A 234 3.67 -15.81 8.81
CA ASP A 234 2.96 -16.77 7.97
C ASP A 234 1.47 -16.84 8.33
N TRP A 235 1.13 -16.77 9.62
CA TRP A 235 -0.27 -16.72 10.06
C TRP A 235 -0.99 -15.45 9.59
N LEU A 236 -0.33 -14.28 9.68
CA LEU A 236 -0.88 -13.01 9.18
C LEU A 236 -1.05 -13.02 7.66
N HIS A 237 -0.12 -13.65 6.93
CA HIS A 237 -0.25 -13.84 5.49
C HIS A 237 -1.41 -14.77 5.12
N GLN A 238 -1.59 -15.87 5.85
CA GLN A 238 -2.72 -16.78 5.66
C GLN A 238 -4.06 -16.06 5.90
N TYR A 239 -4.11 -15.19 6.93
CA TYR A 239 -5.28 -14.36 7.18
C TYR A 239 -5.52 -13.36 6.04
N TRP A 240 -4.47 -12.67 5.58
CA TRP A 240 -4.56 -11.78 4.42
C TRP A 240 -5.09 -12.49 3.18
N PHE A 241 -4.57 -13.68 2.87
CA PHE A 241 -4.97 -14.47 1.71
C PHE A 241 -6.43 -14.91 1.81
N PHE A 242 -6.86 -15.34 2.99
CA PHE A 242 -8.26 -15.63 3.29
C PHE A 242 -9.15 -14.41 3.04
N CYS A 243 -8.79 -13.23 3.56
CA CYS A 243 -9.56 -12.00 3.37
C CYS A 243 -9.65 -11.62 1.90
N PHE A 244 -8.52 -11.68 1.18
CA PHE A 244 -8.43 -11.40 -0.24
C PHE A 244 -9.33 -12.34 -1.07
N LYS A 245 -9.21 -13.66 -0.88
CA LYS A 245 -10.07 -14.66 -1.56
C LYS A 245 -11.54 -14.46 -1.22
N THR A 246 -11.85 -14.20 0.05
CA THR A 246 -13.23 -13.98 0.50
C THR A 246 -13.83 -12.73 -0.13
N ALA A 247 -13.09 -11.62 -0.20
CA ALA A 247 -13.55 -10.39 -0.84
C ALA A 247 -13.67 -10.53 -2.37
N LYS A 248 -12.68 -11.17 -3.01
CA LYS A 248 -12.66 -11.41 -4.47
C LYS A 248 -13.90 -12.15 -4.97
N HIS A 249 -14.34 -13.15 -4.22
CA HIS A 249 -15.47 -13.99 -4.58
C HIS A 249 -16.72 -13.69 -3.76
N TRP A 250 -16.77 -12.55 -3.06
CA TRP A 250 -17.95 -12.18 -2.30
C TRP A 250 -19.17 -12.04 -3.21
N GLY A 251 -20.24 -12.78 -2.92
CA GLY A 251 -21.44 -12.85 -3.76
C GLY A 251 -21.50 -14.04 -4.72
N LYS A 252 -20.43 -14.84 -4.85
CA LYS A 252 -20.40 -16.03 -5.73
C LYS A 252 -19.53 -17.17 -5.21
N GLY A 253 -19.80 -18.40 -5.63
CA GLY A 253 -18.98 -19.56 -5.26
C GLY A 253 -19.02 -19.92 -3.77
N PRO A 254 -17.93 -20.44 -3.17
CA PRO A 254 -17.93 -20.89 -1.78
C PRO A 254 -18.20 -19.78 -0.77
N VAL A 255 -19.20 -19.99 0.10
CA VAL A 255 -19.56 -19.07 1.19
C VAL A 255 -18.52 -19.04 2.32
N THR A 256 -17.75 -20.13 2.46
CA THR A 256 -16.77 -20.30 3.54
C THR A 256 -15.47 -20.84 3.00
N TRP A 257 -14.37 -20.19 3.37
CA TRP A 257 -13.00 -20.62 3.09
C TRP A 257 -12.35 -21.17 4.36
N ASN A 258 -11.67 -22.30 4.26
CA ASN A 258 -10.90 -22.91 5.34
C ASN A 258 -9.47 -23.23 4.88
N ALA A 259 -8.61 -23.64 5.80
CA ALA A 259 -7.20 -23.92 5.51
C ALA A 259 -7.00 -24.96 4.38
N SER A 260 -7.89 -25.96 4.26
CA SER A 260 -7.83 -26.95 3.18
C SER A 260 -8.28 -26.38 1.84
N SER A 261 -9.37 -25.60 1.78
CA SER A 261 -9.87 -24.99 0.55
C SER A 261 -9.05 -23.80 0.05
N LEU A 262 -8.01 -23.42 0.81
CA LEU A 262 -7.04 -22.39 0.44
C LEU A 262 -5.69 -23.00 0.05
N ASP A 263 -5.56 -24.34 0.07
CA ASP A 263 -4.41 -25.11 -0.40
C ASP A 263 -3.05 -24.72 0.19
N PHE A 264 -3.01 -24.19 1.42
CA PHE A 264 -1.73 -23.77 2.02
C PHE A 264 -0.71 -24.91 2.14
N ALA A 265 -1.16 -26.17 2.15
CA ALA A 265 -0.31 -27.35 2.21
C ALA A 265 0.58 -27.50 0.96
N GLU A 266 0.08 -27.12 -0.24
CA GLU A 266 0.83 -27.27 -1.50
C GLU A 266 2.01 -26.30 -1.61
N PHE A 267 1.89 -25.13 -0.98
CA PHE A 267 2.87 -24.05 -1.07
C PHE A 267 3.80 -23.99 0.15
N THR A 268 3.84 -25.05 0.98
CA THR A 268 4.74 -25.12 2.13
C THR A 268 6.10 -25.64 1.69
N VAL A 269 7.15 -24.81 1.74
CA VAL A 269 8.52 -25.28 1.51
C VAL A 269 8.91 -26.26 2.60
N ALA A 270 9.16 -27.51 2.21
CA ALA A 270 9.78 -28.50 3.08
C ALA A 270 11.17 -27.99 3.50
N SER A 271 11.26 -27.33 4.66
CA SER A 271 12.57 -27.03 5.26
C SER A 271 13.28 -28.36 5.58
N PRO A 272 14.52 -28.57 5.13
CA PRO A 272 15.35 -29.59 5.75
C PRO A 272 15.55 -29.17 7.21
N PHE A 273 15.28 -30.07 8.15
CA PHE A 273 15.60 -29.88 9.56
C PHE A 273 17.10 -29.58 9.71
N SER A 274 17.47 -28.31 9.86
CA SER A 274 18.84 -27.94 10.24
C SER A 274 19.03 -28.18 11.73
N ARG A 275 19.99 -29.03 12.09
CA ARG A 275 20.48 -29.17 13.46
C ARG A 275 21.19 -27.87 13.88
N PRO A 276 21.18 -27.47 15.16
CA PRO A 276 21.83 -26.23 15.59
C PRO A 276 23.36 -26.36 15.49
N GLY A 277 24.04 -25.42 14.83
CA GLY A 277 25.47 -25.19 15.06
C GLY A 277 26.43 -25.12 13.86
N THR A 278 25.98 -25.02 12.60
CA THR A 278 26.89 -24.80 11.46
C THR A 278 26.51 -23.55 10.65
N PRO A 279 27.47 -22.65 10.34
CA PRO A 279 27.25 -21.55 9.43
C PRO A 279 27.09 -22.11 8.01
N GLN A 280 26.03 -21.72 7.30
CA GLN A 280 25.80 -22.16 5.92
C GLN A 280 26.24 -21.09 4.93
N ASP A 281 27.24 -21.49 4.14
CA ASP A 281 27.55 -20.96 2.82
C ASP A 281 26.38 -21.20 1.86
N SER A 282 26.15 -20.21 1.00
CA SER A 282 25.16 -20.18 -0.07
C SER A 282 25.31 -21.35 -1.03
N ARG A 283 24.43 -22.36 -0.94
CA ARG A 283 24.20 -23.30 -2.03
C ARG A 283 22.72 -23.38 -2.34
N ALA A 284 22.38 -22.95 -3.56
CA ALA A 284 21.06 -23.07 -4.16
C ALA A 284 20.55 -24.51 -4.02
N LEU A 285 19.40 -24.65 -3.35
CA LEU A 285 18.68 -25.92 -3.31
C LEU A 285 18.04 -26.11 -4.69
N LEU A 286 18.50 -27.13 -5.40
CA LEU A 286 17.80 -27.71 -6.54
C LEU A 286 16.47 -28.27 -6.02
N VAL A 287 15.40 -27.48 -6.18
CA VAL A 287 14.03 -27.99 -6.08
C VAL A 287 13.87 -28.97 -7.24
N THR A 288 13.56 -30.22 -6.92
CA THR A 288 13.19 -31.23 -7.91
C THR A 288 11.98 -30.74 -8.68
N ASP A 289 12.18 -30.62 -10.00
CA ASP A 289 11.24 -30.34 -11.06
C ASP A 289 9.97 -31.20 -10.97
N ARG A 290 8.97 -30.72 -10.21
CA ARG A 290 7.58 -31.20 -10.22
C ARG A 290 6.61 -30.02 -10.38
N GLY A 291 6.96 -29.09 -11.27
CA GLY A 291 6.14 -27.91 -11.55
C GLY A 291 6.55 -27.26 -12.86
N ALA A 292 6.54 -28.02 -13.95
CA ALA A 292 6.83 -27.55 -15.31
C ALA A 292 5.78 -26.54 -15.86
N GLY A 293 5.17 -25.72 -15.01
CA GLY A 293 4.14 -24.73 -15.36
C GLY A 293 4.23 -23.41 -14.56
N SER A 294 5.40 -23.05 -14.04
CA SER A 294 5.53 -21.94 -13.07
C SER A 294 5.58 -20.53 -13.67
N THR A 295 5.61 -20.37 -14.99
CA THR A 295 5.66 -19.06 -15.65
C THR A 295 4.30 -18.70 -16.24
N PRO A 296 3.80 -17.46 -16.03
CA PRO A 296 2.58 -17.00 -16.67
C PRO A 296 2.77 -16.95 -18.19
N SER A 297 1.64 -17.01 -18.92
CA SER A 297 1.63 -16.77 -20.36
C SER A 297 2.07 -15.34 -20.67
N ASP A 298 2.71 -15.11 -21.82
CA ASP A 298 3.01 -13.77 -22.33
C ASP A 298 1.80 -13.09 -22.98
N LEU A 299 0.70 -13.84 -23.13
CA LEU A 299 -0.52 -13.39 -23.78
C LEU A 299 -1.46 -12.71 -22.78
N CYS A 300 -1.70 -11.41 -22.98
CA CYS A 300 -2.60 -10.60 -22.15
C CYS A 300 -4.04 -11.10 -22.20
N ARG A 301 -4.79 -10.77 -21.15
CA ARG A 301 -6.26 -10.75 -21.14
C ARG A 301 -6.74 -9.31 -21.33
N TRP A 302 -8.03 -9.08 -21.56
CA TRP A 302 -8.54 -7.72 -21.73
C TRP A 302 -10.04 -7.60 -21.44
N HIS A 303 -10.39 -6.42 -20.94
CA HIS A 303 -11.75 -5.95 -20.76
C HIS A 303 -12.18 -5.04 -21.92
N ILE A 304 -13.33 -5.35 -22.52
CA ILE A 304 -13.91 -4.62 -23.64
C ILE A 304 -15.12 -3.85 -23.13
N HIS A 305 -15.04 -2.53 -23.15
CA HIS A 305 -16.16 -1.67 -22.82
C HIS A 305 -17.18 -1.69 -23.96
N VAL A 306 -18.42 -2.07 -23.64
CA VAL A 306 -19.56 -2.07 -24.56
C VAL A 306 -20.65 -1.14 -24.03
N ARG A 307 -21.39 -0.50 -24.93
CA ARG A 307 -22.64 0.19 -24.54
C ARG A 307 -23.73 -0.85 -24.38
N GLN A 308 -24.64 -0.65 -23.42
CA GLN A 308 -25.84 -1.47 -23.30
C GLN A 308 -26.58 -1.50 -24.64
N PRO A 309 -26.64 -2.66 -25.32
CA PRO A 309 -27.56 -2.80 -26.43
C PRO A 309 -28.98 -2.85 -25.85
N LYS A 310 -29.91 -2.09 -26.42
CA LYS A 310 -31.35 -2.36 -26.20
C LYS A 310 -31.64 -3.73 -26.80
N TYR A 311 -31.54 -4.77 -25.99
CA TYR A 311 -31.88 -6.12 -26.40
C TYR A 311 -33.42 -6.20 -26.44
N GLU A 312 -34.00 -6.47 -27.62
CA GLU A 312 -35.33 -7.06 -27.67
C GLU A 312 -35.15 -8.51 -27.20
N GLU A 313 -35.68 -8.85 -26.03
CA GLU A 313 -35.76 -10.25 -25.59
C GLU A 313 -36.39 -11.07 -26.73
N LEU A 314 -35.59 -11.94 -27.33
CA LEU A 314 -36.13 -12.98 -28.19
C LEU A 314 -37.09 -13.79 -27.31
N PRO A 315 -38.32 -14.11 -27.80
CA PRO A 315 -39.27 -14.89 -27.01
C PRO A 315 -38.58 -16.15 -26.51
N ASP A 316 -38.57 -16.33 -25.19
CA ASP A 316 -37.99 -17.50 -24.54
C ASP A 316 -38.53 -18.78 -25.19
N ASP A 317 -37.73 -19.40 -26.05
CA ASP A 317 -37.85 -20.83 -26.29
C ASP A 317 -37.40 -21.51 -24.99
N LEU A 318 -38.38 -21.71 -24.10
CA LEU A 318 -38.43 -22.60 -22.92
C LEU A 318 -37.10 -22.84 -22.18
N PRO A 319 -37.02 -22.59 -20.85
CA PRO A 319 -35.83 -22.92 -20.08
C PRO A 319 -35.55 -24.41 -20.21
N THR A 320 -34.55 -24.76 -21.02
CA THR A 320 -34.04 -26.12 -21.07
C THR A 320 -33.32 -26.29 -19.75
N ALA A 321 -34.00 -26.96 -18.83
CA ALA A 321 -33.53 -27.29 -17.50
C ALA A 321 -32.05 -27.67 -17.54
N ALA A 322 -31.24 -26.96 -16.74
CA ALA A 322 -29.95 -27.38 -16.21
C ALA A 322 -29.21 -28.41 -17.09
N THR A 323 -28.63 -27.95 -18.20
CA THR A 323 -27.42 -28.63 -18.68
C THR A 323 -26.42 -28.51 -17.56
N PHE A 324 -26.11 -29.64 -16.93
CA PHE A 324 -25.07 -29.83 -15.93
C PHE A 324 -23.80 -29.06 -16.33
N VAL A 325 -23.68 -27.80 -15.89
CA VAL A 325 -22.39 -27.15 -15.77
C VAL A 325 -21.77 -27.85 -14.59
N ASP A 326 -20.82 -28.73 -14.88
CA ASP A 326 -19.99 -29.32 -13.83
C ASP A 326 -19.31 -28.12 -13.15
N ASN A 327 -19.79 -27.74 -11.96
CA ASN A 327 -19.22 -26.66 -11.19
C ASN A 327 -17.80 -27.10 -10.82
N ASP A 328 -16.83 -26.71 -11.63
CA ASP A 328 -15.43 -27.00 -11.35
C ASP A 328 -15.03 -26.18 -10.12
N PRO A 329 -14.71 -26.82 -8.98
CA PRO A 329 -14.27 -26.10 -7.79
C PRO A 329 -12.98 -25.29 -8.03
N GLU A 330 -12.23 -25.56 -9.10
CA GLU A 330 -10.99 -24.87 -9.45
C GLU A 330 -11.16 -23.77 -10.51
N ASP A 331 -12.34 -23.68 -11.18
CA ASP A 331 -12.63 -22.65 -12.19
C ASP A 331 -13.66 -21.63 -11.68
N ASP A 332 -13.16 -20.44 -11.30
CA ASP A 332 -13.97 -19.35 -10.76
C ASP A 332 -14.99 -18.75 -11.75
N SER A 333 -14.87 -19.06 -13.04
CA SER A 333 -15.82 -18.63 -14.07
C SER A 333 -17.09 -19.48 -14.11
N THR A 334 -17.05 -20.70 -13.55
CA THR A 334 -18.19 -21.63 -13.50
C THR A 334 -19.08 -21.42 -12.27
N TRP A 335 -18.66 -20.60 -11.31
CA TRP A 335 -19.35 -20.47 -10.03
C TRP A 335 -20.62 -19.65 -10.12
N GLU A 336 -21.70 -20.21 -9.57
CA GLU A 336 -23.00 -19.54 -9.45
C GLU A 336 -22.98 -18.39 -8.43
N LEU A 337 -23.83 -17.39 -8.68
CA LEU A 337 -24.14 -16.32 -7.73
C LEU A 337 -24.86 -16.87 -6.50
N TRP A 338 -24.66 -16.23 -5.36
CA TRP A 338 -25.40 -16.60 -4.15
C TRP A 338 -26.89 -16.25 -4.30
N PRO A 339 -27.80 -17.06 -3.73
CA PRO A 339 -29.22 -16.74 -3.74
C PRO A 339 -29.49 -15.39 -3.05
N GLU A 340 -30.23 -14.49 -3.70
CA GLU A 340 -30.61 -13.17 -3.17
C GLU A 340 -31.29 -13.23 -1.79
N ASN A 341 -31.99 -14.34 -1.50
CA ASN A 341 -32.70 -14.56 -0.25
C ASN A 341 -31.82 -15.10 0.89
N SER A 342 -30.53 -15.34 0.65
CA SER A 342 -29.63 -15.84 1.70
C SER A 342 -29.20 -14.69 2.61
N GLN A 343 -29.62 -14.72 3.87
CA GLN A 343 -29.14 -13.77 4.89
C GLN A 343 -27.68 -14.08 5.23
N GLN A 344 -26.76 -13.61 4.38
CA GLN A 344 -25.34 -13.71 4.65
C GLN A 344 -24.91 -12.61 5.63
N PRO A 345 -24.00 -12.90 6.56
CA PRO A 345 -23.34 -11.86 7.33
C PRO A 345 -22.55 -10.94 6.40
N SER A 346 -22.37 -9.67 6.79
CA SER A 346 -21.50 -8.74 6.06
C SER A 346 -20.06 -9.22 5.98
N LEU A 347 -19.30 -8.73 4.98
CA LEU A 347 -17.89 -9.08 4.82
C LEU A 347 -17.10 -8.78 6.11
N GLN A 348 -17.29 -7.60 6.74
CA GLN A 348 -16.60 -7.30 8.00
C GLN A 348 -16.90 -8.32 9.11
N THR A 349 -18.13 -8.84 9.15
CA THR A 349 -18.51 -9.88 10.12
C THR A 349 -17.77 -11.18 9.82
N ARG A 350 -17.68 -11.59 8.55
CA ARG A 350 -16.94 -12.79 8.14
C ARG A 350 -15.46 -12.69 8.51
N LEU A 351 -14.83 -11.55 8.26
CA LEU A 351 -13.41 -11.33 8.58
C LEU A 351 -13.17 -11.39 10.09
N ARG A 352 -14.04 -10.74 10.88
CA ARG A 352 -13.99 -10.81 12.35
C ARG A 352 -14.12 -12.24 12.87
N ASP A 353 -15.14 -12.96 12.40
CA ASP A 353 -15.45 -14.30 12.91
C ASP A 353 -14.33 -15.28 12.54
N ALA A 354 -13.66 -15.10 11.40
CA ALA A 354 -12.49 -15.89 11.01
C ALA A 354 -11.31 -15.73 12.00
N LEU A 355 -11.10 -14.53 12.57
CA LEU A 355 -10.08 -14.32 13.63
C LEU A 355 -10.42 -15.06 14.93
N GLU A 356 -11.72 -15.19 15.25
CA GLU A 356 -12.17 -15.88 16.47
C GLU A 356 -12.01 -17.40 16.35
N HIS A 357 -12.37 -17.98 15.20
CA HIS A 357 -12.37 -19.43 14.99
C HIS A 357 -11.05 -19.98 14.45
N ASN A 358 -10.30 -19.18 13.69
CA ASN A 358 -9.01 -19.55 13.09
C ASN A 358 -9.10 -20.69 12.04
N ASP A 359 -10.26 -20.89 11.43
CA ASP A 359 -10.49 -21.99 10.48
C ASP A 359 -9.71 -21.83 9.15
N PHE A 360 -9.25 -20.62 8.87
CA PHE A 360 -8.46 -20.30 7.68
C PHE A 360 -7.00 -20.78 7.77
N SER A 361 -6.47 -21.07 8.97
CA SER A 361 -5.05 -21.39 9.16
C SER A 361 -4.85 -22.81 9.66
N PRO A 362 -3.86 -23.56 9.12
CA PRO A 362 -3.45 -24.84 9.69
C PRO A 362 -2.68 -24.66 11.02
N THR A 363 -2.28 -23.44 11.39
CA THR A 363 -1.51 -23.16 12.60
C THR A 363 -2.45 -23.02 13.81
N PRO A 364 -2.34 -23.88 14.84
CA PRO A 364 -3.15 -23.76 16.05
C PRO A 364 -2.85 -22.47 16.84
N LEU A 365 -3.89 -21.86 17.41
CA LEU A 365 -3.77 -20.64 18.23
C LEU A 365 -2.77 -20.77 19.39
N SER A 366 -2.61 -21.97 19.96
CA SER A 366 -1.65 -22.25 21.04
C SER A 366 -0.18 -22.14 20.64
N HIS A 367 0.11 -22.15 19.33
CA HIS A 367 1.46 -22.05 18.78
C HIS A 367 1.85 -20.62 18.38
N LEU A 368 0.91 -19.68 18.43
CA LEU A 368 1.16 -18.29 18.06
C LEU A 368 1.80 -17.51 19.22
N PRO A 369 2.73 -16.58 18.94
CA PRO A 369 3.44 -15.82 19.96
C PRO A 369 2.63 -14.65 20.54
N VAL A 370 1.38 -14.49 20.10
CA VAL A 370 0.46 -13.39 20.43
C VAL A 370 -0.88 -13.94 20.89
N ALA A 371 -1.59 -13.17 21.71
CA ALA A 371 -2.90 -13.56 22.21
C ALA A 371 -4.00 -13.21 21.17
N ILE A 372 -4.25 -14.11 20.20
CA ILE A 372 -5.23 -13.90 19.11
C ILE A 372 -6.64 -13.59 19.60
N PRO A 373 -7.20 -14.23 20.65
CA PRO A 373 -8.53 -13.86 21.14
C PRO A 373 -8.64 -12.38 21.51
N GLN A 374 -7.54 -11.76 21.94
CA GLN A 374 -7.50 -10.33 22.27
C GLN A 374 -7.43 -9.46 21.00
N ILE A 375 -6.80 -9.93 19.93
CA ILE A 375 -6.82 -9.26 18.62
C ILE A 375 -8.24 -9.33 18.03
N ALA A 376 -8.88 -10.49 18.06
CA ALA A 376 -10.26 -10.66 17.60
C ALA A 376 -11.23 -9.77 18.40
N GLN A 377 -11.07 -9.72 19.73
CA GLN A 377 -11.84 -8.82 20.60
C GLN A 377 -11.57 -7.34 20.31
N ALA A 378 -10.35 -6.98 19.92
CA ALA A 378 -10.00 -5.62 19.51
C ALA A 378 -10.65 -5.25 18.18
N ALA A 379 -10.63 -6.15 17.18
CA ALA A 379 -11.33 -5.99 15.91
C ALA A 379 -12.83 -5.82 16.10
N LYS A 380 -13.43 -6.65 16.97
CA LYS A 380 -14.85 -6.54 17.35
C LYS A 380 -15.24 -5.20 17.98
N ARG A 381 -14.31 -4.56 18.71
CA ARG A 381 -14.55 -3.24 19.33
C ARG A 381 -14.30 -2.07 18.38
N SER A 382 -13.70 -2.32 17.23
CA SER A 382 -13.30 -1.32 16.24
C SER A 382 -13.97 -1.62 14.89
N ASP A 383 -15.31 -1.66 14.87
CA ASP A 383 -16.11 -1.98 13.69
C ASP A 383 -15.77 -1.08 12.48
N SER A 384 -15.56 0.22 12.72
CA SER A 384 -15.18 1.18 11.67
C SER A 384 -13.83 0.87 11.02
N GLU A 385 -12.82 0.47 11.80
CA GLU A 385 -11.50 0.11 11.26
C GLU A 385 -11.60 -1.18 10.43
N LEU A 386 -12.40 -2.15 10.88
CA LEU A 386 -12.60 -3.39 10.13
C LEU A 386 -13.42 -3.19 8.85
N LEU A 387 -14.36 -2.23 8.85
CA LEU A 387 -15.08 -1.83 7.65
C LEU A 387 -14.13 -1.17 6.62
N LEU A 388 -13.18 -0.34 7.06
CA LEU A 388 -12.12 0.20 6.20
C LEU A 388 -11.19 -0.88 5.64
N GLU A 389 -10.81 -1.87 6.46
CA GLU A 389 -10.05 -3.05 5.96
C GLU A 389 -10.86 -3.83 4.93
N SER A 390 -12.18 -3.95 5.11
CA SER A 390 -13.09 -4.62 4.17
C SER A 390 -13.15 -3.88 2.84
N LEU A 391 -13.22 -2.54 2.85
CA LEU A 391 -13.10 -1.71 1.65
C LEU A 391 -11.75 -1.95 0.97
N GLY A 392 -10.66 -1.95 1.74
CA GLY A 392 -9.32 -2.17 1.22
C GLY A 392 -9.18 -3.51 0.49
N PHE A 393 -9.67 -4.61 1.09
CA PHE A 393 -9.67 -5.92 0.44
C PHE A 393 -10.55 -5.94 -0.81
N SER A 394 -11.71 -5.27 -0.80
CA SER A 394 -12.63 -5.21 -1.95
C SER A 394 -12.01 -4.47 -3.14
N ILE A 395 -11.31 -3.36 -2.90
CA ILE A 395 -10.53 -2.63 -3.91
C ILE A 395 -9.37 -3.50 -4.42
N MET A 396 -8.58 -4.10 -3.51
CA MET A 396 -7.43 -4.93 -3.87
C MET A 396 -7.82 -6.18 -4.69
N SER A 397 -9.01 -6.72 -4.45
CA SER A 397 -9.58 -7.84 -5.20
C SER A 397 -10.42 -7.43 -6.41
N ARG A 398 -10.61 -6.13 -6.62
CA ARG A 398 -11.39 -5.52 -7.71
C ARG A 398 -12.82 -6.06 -7.80
N ASN A 399 -13.45 -6.31 -6.65
CA ASN A 399 -14.85 -6.69 -6.58
C ASN A 399 -15.71 -5.42 -6.54
N ILE A 400 -16.34 -5.08 -7.66
CA ILE A 400 -17.07 -3.82 -7.87
C ILE A 400 -18.28 -3.74 -6.92
N ASP A 401 -19.17 -4.75 -6.97
CA ASP A 401 -20.40 -4.81 -6.16
C ASP A 401 -20.10 -4.72 -4.66
N GLN A 402 -19.07 -5.43 -4.21
CA GLN A 402 -18.69 -5.40 -2.80
C GLN A 402 -18.02 -4.07 -2.40
N THR A 403 -17.31 -3.42 -3.33
CA THR A 403 -16.73 -2.09 -3.09
C THR A 403 -17.85 -1.06 -2.94
N GLU A 404 -18.85 -1.09 -3.80
CA GLU A 404 -20.03 -0.21 -3.76
C GLU A 404 -20.79 -0.39 -2.45
N SER A 405 -21.13 -1.64 -2.10
CA SER A 405 -21.84 -1.97 -0.86
C SER A 405 -21.12 -1.47 0.40
N VAL A 406 -19.78 -1.53 0.43
CA VAL A 406 -18.99 -1.05 1.59
C VAL A 406 -18.90 0.48 1.60
N LEU A 407 -18.78 1.13 0.44
CA LEU A 407 -18.80 2.59 0.33
C LEU A 407 -20.12 3.17 0.83
N ASP A 408 -21.25 2.58 0.44
CA ASP A 408 -22.58 2.93 0.97
C ASP A 408 -22.63 2.83 2.50
N GLU A 409 -22.08 1.75 3.06
CA GLU A 409 -22.06 1.57 4.51
C GLU A 409 -21.17 2.61 5.21
N LEU A 410 -20.03 2.95 4.63
CA LEU A 410 -19.08 3.94 5.15
C LEU A 410 -19.66 5.36 5.11
N GLU A 411 -20.33 5.73 4.01
CA GLU A 411 -21.00 7.03 3.86
C GLU A 411 -22.12 7.17 4.90
N ARG A 412 -23.00 6.16 5.02
CA ARG A 412 -24.08 6.18 6.03
C ARG A 412 -23.57 6.25 7.47
N LYS A 413 -22.35 5.75 7.75
CA LYS A 413 -21.72 5.76 9.07
C LYS A 413 -20.81 6.97 9.29
N ASP A 414 -20.63 7.84 8.29
CA ASP A 414 -19.74 9.01 8.33
C ASP A 414 -18.29 8.64 8.75
N ILE A 415 -17.75 7.58 8.15
CA ILE A 415 -16.39 7.09 8.43
C ILE A 415 -15.40 7.67 7.41
N SER A 416 -14.35 8.33 7.90
CA SER A 416 -13.30 8.92 7.05
C SER A 416 -12.45 7.86 6.34
N LEU A 417 -12.19 8.09 5.04
CA LEU A 417 -11.35 7.24 4.19
C LEU A 417 -9.86 7.62 4.19
N ASN A 418 -9.47 8.67 4.92
CA ASN A 418 -8.14 9.28 4.84
C ASN A 418 -7.01 8.30 5.17
N THR A 419 -7.24 7.32 6.04
CA THR A 419 -6.24 6.33 6.42
C THR A 419 -5.99 5.24 5.37
N LEU A 420 -6.92 5.08 4.41
CA LEU A 420 -6.87 4.04 3.40
C LEU A 420 -6.30 4.54 2.06
N HIS A 421 -6.49 5.82 1.73
CA HIS A 421 -6.16 6.40 0.41
C HIS A 421 -6.69 5.54 -0.76
N PRO A 422 -8.03 5.41 -0.91
CA PRO A 422 -8.64 4.45 -1.83
C PRO A 422 -8.22 4.63 -3.30
N PHE A 423 -8.05 5.88 -3.78
CA PHE A 423 -7.54 6.12 -5.13
C PHE A 423 -6.13 5.54 -5.36
N HIS A 424 -5.21 5.73 -4.40
CA HIS A 424 -3.85 5.19 -4.46
C HIS A 424 -3.82 3.67 -4.34
N LEU A 425 -4.75 3.11 -3.57
CA LEU A 425 -4.94 1.67 -3.49
C LEU A 425 -5.45 1.12 -4.83
N ALA A 426 -6.45 1.76 -5.45
CA ALA A 426 -6.98 1.35 -6.76
C ALA A 426 -5.90 1.38 -7.86
N THR A 427 -5.10 2.44 -7.94
CA THR A 427 -3.98 2.51 -8.92
C THR A 427 -2.92 1.44 -8.69
N SER A 428 -2.70 1.03 -7.43
CA SER A 428 -1.77 -0.04 -7.10
C SER A 428 -2.26 -1.44 -7.49
N PHE A 429 -3.56 -1.65 -7.66
CA PHE A 429 -4.18 -2.95 -7.95
C PHE A 429 -5.03 -2.91 -9.24
N LEU A 430 -4.63 -2.12 -10.24
CA LEU A 430 -5.30 -2.09 -11.54
C LEU A 430 -5.31 -3.46 -12.22
N ASP A 431 -6.42 -3.76 -12.90
CA ASP A 431 -6.66 -5.01 -13.61
C ASP A 431 -7.46 -4.74 -14.88
N GLY A 432 -6.74 -4.58 -15.98
CA GLY A 432 -7.26 -4.36 -17.34
C GLY A 432 -7.95 -5.55 -17.97
N ALA A 433 -7.96 -6.72 -17.32
CA ALA A 433 -8.63 -7.90 -17.82
C ALA A 433 -10.05 -8.05 -17.30
N ARG A 434 -10.27 -7.75 -16.00
CA ARG A 434 -11.58 -7.96 -15.36
C ARG A 434 -12.33 -6.66 -15.08
N SER A 435 -11.68 -5.68 -14.47
CA SER A 435 -12.35 -4.45 -14.02
C SER A 435 -12.02 -3.23 -14.86
N CYS A 436 -10.93 -3.26 -15.63
CA CYS A 436 -10.33 -2.08 -16.25
C CYS A 436 -10.22 -0.91 -15.26
N CYS A 437 -10.97 0.16 -15.50
CA CYS A 437 -11.06 1.37 -14.70
C CYS A 437 -12.26 1.40 -13.74
N ASN A 438 -13.12 0.36 -13.69
CA ASN A 438 -14.42 0.42 -13.01
C ASN A 438 -14.32 0.69 -11.50
N ILE A 439 -13.28 0.18 -10.81
CA ILE A 439 -13.04 0.51 -9.41
C ILE A 439 -12.70 1.99 -9.24
N MET A 440 -11.88 2.55 -10.15
CA MET A 440 -11.55 3.99 -10.12
C MET A 440 -12.79 4.85 -10.38
N ARG A 441 -13.61 4.48 -11.38
CA ARG A 441 -14.90 5.13 -11.67
C ARG A 441 -15.79 5.14 -10.42
N LEU A 442 -16.06 3.97 -9.86
CA LEU A 442 -16.89 3.82 -8.67
C LEU A 442 -16.39 4.69 -7.51
N LEU A 443 -15.07 4.73 -7.27
CA LEU A 443 -14.51 5.60 -6.25
C LEU A 443 -14.73 7.09 -6.53
N LEU A 444 -14.65 7.51 -7.80
CA LEU A 444 -14.90 8.90 -8.20
C LEU A 444 -16.38 9.29 -8.06
N ASP A 445 -17.29 8.34 -8.29
CA ASP A 445 -18.73 8.55 -8.12
C ASP A 445 -19.06 8.84 -6.64
N TYR A 446 -18.41 8.14 -5.70
CA TYR A 446 -18.63 8.31 -4.26
C TYR A 446 -17.79 9.41 -3.60
N ILE A 447 -16.57 9.65 -4.09
CA ILE A 447 -15.58 10.52 -3.43
C ILE A 447 -15.41 11.78 -4.26
N GLN A 448 -16.18 12.81 -3.93
CA GLN A 448 -16.20 14.08 -4.67
C GLN A 448 -15.78 15.28 -3.83
N GLY A 449 -15.59 16.43 -4.49
CA GLY A 449 -15.38 17.73 -3.85
C GLY A 449 -14.16 17.78 -2.91
N ALA A 450 -14.38 18.25 -1.68
CA ALA A 450 -13.30 18.46 -0.71
C ALA A 450 -12.61 17.15 -0.28
N GLN A 451 -13.33 16.02 -0.29
CA GLN A 451 -12.77 14.73 0.06
C GLN A 451 -11.83 14.22 -1.05
N ALA A 452 -12.21 14.39 -2.31
CA ALA A 452 -11.35 14.07 -3.45
C ALA A 452 -10.03 14.86 -3.38
N HIS A 453 -10.08 16.15 -3.03
CA HIS A 453 -8.89 16.98 -2.84
C HIS A 453 -7.97 16.44 -1.74
N ALA A 454 -8.52 16.03 -0.60
CA ALA A 454 -7.75 15.48 0.51
C ALA A 454 -7.11 14.12 0.19
N LEU A 455 -7.74 13.31 -0.66
CA LEU A 455 -7.29 11.96 -1.01
C LEU A 455 -6.44 11.91 -2.29
N TYR A 456 -6.33 13.03 -3.01
CA TYR A 456 -5.54 13.10 -4.24
C TYR A 456 -4.05 12.87 -3.99
N ARG A 457 -3.52 13.35 -2.86
CA ARG A 457 -2.13 13.11 -2.43
C ARG A 457 -2.05 12.12 -1.27
N ASN A 458 -1.04 11.25 -1.31
CA ASN A 458 -0.72 10.37 -0.19
C ASN A 458 0.36 10.97 0.73
N GLU A 459 0.73 10.24 1.78
CA GLU A 459 1.76 10.63 2.77
C GLU A 459 3.17 10.86 2.18
N TYR A 460 3.46 10.31 1.00
CA TYR A 460 4.72 10.53 0.27
C TYR A 460 4.65 11.73 -0.70
N GLY A 461 3.51 12.43 -0.74
CA GLY A 461 3.24 13.51 -1.67
C GLY A 461 2.96 13.04 -3.10
N HIS A 462 2.80 11.74 -3.33
CA HIS A 462 2.41 11.21 -4.64
C HIS A 462 0.96 11.57 -4.93
N THR A 463 0.69 12.01 -6.15
CA THR A 463 -0.66 12.23 -6.70
C THR A 463 -1.30 10.93 -7.19
N VAL A 464 -2.61 10.91 -7.46
CA VAL A 464 -3.25 9.73 -8.06
C VAL A 464 -2.66 9.42 -9.45
N VAL A 465 -2.31 10.46 -10.23
CA VAL A 465 -1.60 10.33 -11.51
C VAL A 465 -0.23 9.66 -11.31
N ASP A 466 0.50 10.02 -10.26
CA ASP A 466 1.76 9.35 -9.90
C ASP A 466 1.56 7.87 -9.61
N GLY A 467 0.42 7.49 -9.00
CA GLY A 467 0.04 6.09 -8.81
C GLY A 467 -0.09 5.33 -10.14
N LEU A 468 -0.64 5.96 -11.19
CA LEU A 468 -0.70 5.39 -12.53
C LEU A 468 0.69 5.24 -13.15
N MET A 469 1.58 6.23 -12.95
CA MET A 469 2.98 6.16 -13.41
C MET A 469 3.74 5.02 -12.72
N ILE A 470 3.54 4.85 -11.41
CA ILE A 470 4.09 3.71 -10.64
C ILE A 470 3.54 2.39 -11.17
N ALA A 471 2.26 2.31 -11.55
CA ALA A 471 1.67 1.09 -12.10
C ALA A 471 2.35 0.67 -13.42
N ILE A 472 2.71 1.62 -14.29
CA ILE A 472 3.48 1.36 -15.51
C ILE A 472 4.87 0.82 -15.16
N ILE A 473 5.63 1.55 -14.33
CA ILE A 473 7.00 1.17 -13.94
C ILE A 473 7.02 -0.22 -13.31
N LYS A 474 6.12 -0.46 -12.36
CA LYS A 474 5.98 -1.73 -11.64
C LYS A 474 5.75 -2.90 -12.58
N SER A 475 4.89 -2.74 -13.59
CA SER A 475 4.42 -3.85 -14.42
C SER A 475 5.34 -4.16 -15.60
N HIS A 476 6.10 -3.17 -16.07
CA HIS A 476 6.83 -3.27 -17.34
C HIS A 476 8.34 -3.04 -17.22
N THR A 477 8.88 -2.83 -16.02
CA THR A 477 10.32 -2.62 -15.80
C THR A 477 10.89 -3.45 -14.63
N SER A 478 12.23 -3.49 -14.54
CA SER A 478 12.98 -3.95 -13.36
C SER A 478 13.34 -2.83 -12.36
N ALA A 479 12.84 -1.61 -12.56
CA ALA A 479 13.16 -0.49 -11.68
C ALA A 479 12.70 -0.74 -10.24
N LYS A 480 13.42 -0.19 -9.27
CA LYS A 480 13.12 -0.33 -7.83
C LYS A 480 12.40 0.90 -7.29
N PRO A 481 11.58 0.77 -6.23
CA PRO A 481 10.86 1.91 -5.62
C PRO A 481 11.75 3.10 -5.27
N VAL A 482 12.96 2.84 -4.77
CA VAL A 482 13.94 3.86 -4.39
C VAL A 482 14.34 4.80 -5.53
N TYR A 483 14.29 4.32 -6.78
CA TYR A 483 14.64 5.13 -7.94
C TYR A 483 13.61 6.24 -8.17
N VAL A 484 12.34 5.91 -7.97
CA VAL A 484 11.19 6.80 -8.17
C VAL A 484 11.02 7.74 -6.97
N ASN A 485 11.18 7.24 -5.75
CA ASN A 485 11.19 8.07 -4.53
C ASN A 485 12.24 7.54 -3.52
N PRO A 486 13.24 8.35 -3.13
CA PRO A 486 14.24 7.98 -2.12
C PRO A 486 13.66 7.55 -0.77
N ASP A 487 12.48 8.07 -0.39
CA ASP A 487 11.80 7.69 0.86
C ASP A 487 11.33 6.22 0.85
N LEU A 488 11.32 5.56 -0.31
CA LEU A 488 10.98 4.15 -0.48
C LEU A 488 12.21 3.23 -0.50
N LYS A 489 13.38 3.69 -0.03
CA LYS A 489 14.63 2.91 -0.03
C LYS A 489 14.57 1.55 0.68
N ASP A 490 13.69 1.45 1.67
CA ASP A 490 13.54 0.24 2.50
C ASP A 490 12.46 -0.71 1.93
N MET A 491 11.79 -0.31 0.84
CA MET A 491 10.85 -1.15 0.13
C MET A 491 11.57 -2.05 -0.89
N PRO A 492 11.42 -3.38 -0.80
CA PRO A 492 12.04 -4.29 -1.75
C PRO A 492 11.36 -4.26 -3.13
N ARG A 493 10.09 -3.83 -3.19
CA ARG A 493 9.23 -3.90 -4.37
C ARG A 493 8.12 -2.86 -4.32
N PHE A 494 7.47 -2.62 -5.46
CA PHE A 494 6.28 -1.78 -5.51
C PHE A 494 5.04 -2.50 -4.95
N THR A 495 4.13 -1.72 -4.38
CA THR A 495 2.82 -2.22 -3.92
C THR A 495 2.00 -2.80 -5.09
N GLY A 496 1.38 -3.96 -4.87
CA GLY A 496 0.48 -4.61 -5.82
C GLY A 496 1.18 -5.26 -7.01
N GLU A 497 2.48 -5.56 -6.93
CA GLU A 497 3.21 -6.25 -8.01
C GLU A 497 2.71 -7.69 -8.21
N GLU A 498 2.01 -8.25 -7.22
CA GLU A 498 1.31 -9.53 -7.30
C GLU A 498 0.09 -9.52 -8.23
N ILE A 499 -0.33 -8.36 -8.74
CA ILE A 499 -1.38 -8.20 -9.74
C ILE A 499 -0.76 -7.71 -11.04
N ASP A 500 -0.98 -8.45 -12.12
CA ASP A 500 -0.64 -7.99 -13.46
C ASP A 500 -1.73 -7.09 -14.01
N ILE A 501 -1.36 -5.88 -14.43
CA ILE A 501 -2.31 -4.91 -14.99
C ILE A 501 -3.02 -5.43 -16.25
N CYS A 502 -2.46 -6.40 -16.98
CA CYS A 502 -3.12 -7.01 -18.14
C CYS A 502 -3.69 -8.41 -17.86
N GLY A 503 -3.79 -8.78 -16.58
CA GLY A 503 -4.53 -9.95 -16.08
C GLY A 503 -3.90 -11.31 -16.38
N ARG A 504 -2.58 -11.39 -16.61
CA ARG A 504 -1.88 -12.68 -16.81
C ARG A 504 -1.67 -13.43 -15.51
N TRP A 505 -1.60 -12.72 -14.39
CA TRP A 505 -1.59 -13.29 -13.03
C TRP A 505 -2.26 -12.36 -12.02
N ASP A 506 -2.60 -12.95 -10.88
CA ASP A 506 -3.26 -12.33 -9.73
C ASP A 506 -2.61 -12.88 -8.44
N ALA A 507 -2.89 -12.28 -7.29
CA ALA A 507 -2.28 -12.64 -6.01
C ALA A 507 -2.57 -14.09 -5.59
N ASP A 508 -3.67 -14.66 -6.08
CA ASP A 508 -4.09 -16.04 -5.87
C ASP A 508 -3.69 -17.01 -6.99
N SER A 509 -2.99 -16.53 -8.02
CA SER A 509 -2.47 -17.39 -9.09
C SER A 509 -1.43 -18.37 -8.55
N PRO A 510 -1.47 -19.66 -8.94
CA PRO A 510 -0.51 -20.66 -8.46
C PRO A 510 0.95 -20.27 -8.69
N CYS A 511 1.28 -19.63 -9.81
CA CYS A 511 2.63 -19.17 -10.11
C CYS A 511 3.14 -18.13 -9.09
N VAL A 512 2.34 -17.12 -8.75
CA VAL A 512 2.67 -16.09 -7.74
C VAL A 512 2.84 -16.71 -6.36
N ARG A 513 1.94 -17.63 -5.98
CA ARG A 513 2.02 -18.32 -4.69
C ARG A 513 3.30 -19.16 -4.57
N HIS A 514 3.69 -19.90 -5.61
CA HIS A 514 4.96 -20.65 -5.65
C HIS A 514 6.19 -19.73 -5.60
N LEU A 515 6.15 -18.60 -6.32
CA LEU A 515 7.23 -17.61 -6.32
C LEU A 515 7.50 -17.08 -4.90
N HIS A 516 6.44 -16.65 -4.21
CA HIS A 516 6.53 -16.14 -2.85
C HIS A 516 6.91 -17.21 -1.84
N ALA A 517 6.37 -18.43 -1.96
CA ALA A 517 6.75 -19.56 -1.13
C ALA A 517 8.25 -19.88 -1.25
N SER A 518 8.82 -19.75 -2.46
CA SER A 518 10.25 -19.94 -2.73
C SER A 518 11.15 -18.84 -2.14
N GLY A 519 10.57 -17.78 -1.57
CA GLY A 519 11.27 -16.69 -0.92
C GLY A 519 11.60 -15.49 -1.82
N ASN A 520 11.04 -15.45 -3.04
CA ASN A 520 11.16 -14.28 -3.91
C ASN A 520 10.03 -13.31 -3.58
N SER A 521 10.36 -12.06 -3.24
CA SER A 521 9.34 -11.04 -2.95
C SER A 521 8.82 -10.33 -4.19
N SER A 522 9.63 -10.22 -5.24
CA SER A 522 9.34 -9.41 -6.43
C SER A 522 9.06 -10.30 -7.63
N ILE A 523 8.23 -9.82 -8.56
CA ILE A 523 7.94 -10.53 -9.80
C ILE A 523 9.17 -10.47 -10.71
N PRO A 524 9.66 -11.61 -11.23
CA PRO A 524 10.80 -11.63 -12.15
C PRO A 524 10.55 -10.81 -13.40
N LYS A 525 11.59 -10.13 -13.91
CA LYS A 525 11.54 -9.41 -15.20
C LYS A 525 11.10 -10.33 -16.34
N SER A 526 11.46 -11.61 -16.30
CA SER A 526 11.09 -12.61 -17.30
C SER A 526 9.59 -12.94 -17.38
N TRP A 527 8.76 -12.46 -16.44
CA TRP A 527 7.30 -12.55 -16.54
C TRP A 527 6.68 -11.29 -17.12
N LYS A 528 7.43 -10.20 -17.18
CA LYS A 528 6.95 -8.91 -17.66
C LYS A 528 7.16 -8.83 -19.18
N HIS A 529 6.28 -8.11 -19.85
CA HIS A 529 6.42 -7.74 -21.25
C HIS A 529 6.37 -6.23 -21.38
N LYS A 530 6.57 -5.71 -22.60
CA LYS A 530 6.47 -4.28 -22.91
C LYS A 530 5.16 -3.67 -22.43
N PHE A 531 5.07 -2.35 -22.38
CA PHE A 531 3.82 -1.66 -22.07
C PHE A 531 2.77 -1.95 -23.17
N CYS A 532 1.81 -2.83 -22.88
CA CYS A 532 0.92 -3.45 -23.89
C CYS A 532 -0.45 -2.75 -23.99
N ASN A 533 -1.19 -3.00 -25.07
CA ASN A 533 -2.48 -2.34 -25.35
C ASN A 533 -3.50 -2.44 -24.20
N THR A 534 -3.63 -3.60 -23.54
CA THR A 534 -4.52 -3.72 -22.36
C THR A 534 -4.10 -2.77 -21.24
N SER A 535 -2.82 -2.77 -20.87
CA SER A 535 -2.30 -1.90 -19.82
C SER A 535 -2.45 -0.43 -20.16
N ILE A 536 -2.16 -0.06 -21.42
CA ILE A 536 -2.28 1.32 -21.90
C ILE A 536 -3.74 1.77 -21.81
N GLN A 537 -4.68 0.96 -22.31
CA GLN A 537 -6.10 1.26 -22.24
C GLN A 537 -6.55 1.50 -20.79
N THR A 538 -6.20 0.61 -19.86
CA THR A 538 -6.56 0.79 -18.44
C THR A 538 -6.04 2.09 -17.84
N ILE A 539 -4.79 2.48 -18.15
CA ILE A 539 -4.21 3.75 -17.67
C ILE A 539 -4.96 4.94 -18.30
N CYS A 540 -5.17 4.94 -19.62
CA CYS A 540 -5.88 6.00 -20.33
C CYS A 540 -7.34 6.14 -19.89
N ASP A 541 -8.02 5.03 -19.61
CA ASP A 541 -9.40 5.02 -19.13
C ASP A 541 -9.48 5.60 -17.70
N CYS A 542 -8.53 5.26 -16.81
CA CYS A 542 -8.42 5.89 -15.49
C CYS A 542 -8.15 7.40 -15.58
N ILE A 543 -7.25 7.86 -16.47
CA ILE A 543 -7.00 9.29 -16.70
C ILE A 543 -8.29 9.98 -17.16
N SER A 544 -9.03 9.35 -18.07
CA SER A 544 -10.26 9.88 -18.64
C SER A 544 -11.35 10.07 -17.58
N TYR A 545 -11.58 9.07 -16.72
CA TYR A 545 -12.53 9.19 -15.61
C TYR A 545 -12.08 10.22 -14.56
N MET A 546 -10.80 10.23 -14.19
CA MET A 546 -10.31 11.24 -13.27
C MET A 546 -10.56 12.65 -13.78
N PHE A 547 -10.36 12.91 -15.08
CA PHE A 547 -10.59 14.23 -15.66
C PHE A 547 -12.08 14.60 -15.80
N ALA A 548 -12.96 13.61 -15.95
CA ALA A 548 -14.39 13.82 -15.97
C ALA A 548 -14.92 14.22 -14.57
N GLU A 549 -14.44 13.55 -13.52
CA GLU A 549 -15.04 13.66 -12.18
C GLU A 549 -14.26 14.55 -11.19
N MET A 550 -12.94 14.67 -11.33
CA MET A 550 -12.13 15.49 -10.41
C MET A 550 -12.06 16.96 -10.86
N PRO A 551 -11.91 17.91 -9.92
CA PRO A 551 -11.69 19.31 -10.26
C PRO A 551 -10.45 19.51 -11.15
N LYS A 552 -10.61 20.09 -12.34
CA LYS A 552 -9.51 20.31 -13.31
C LYS A 552 -8.26 20.99 -12.70
N PRO A 553 -8.37 22.06 -11.87
CA PRO A 553 -7.18 22.68 -11.27
C PRO A 553 -6.37 21.72 -10.40
N LEU A 554 -7.04 20.77 -9.73
CA LEU A 554 -6.38 19.76 -8.91
C LEU A 554 -5.51 18.84 -9.77
N LEU A 555 -5.98 18.45 -10.96
CA LEU A 555 -5.23 17.59 -11.86
C LEU A 555 -4.11 18.34 -12.60
N LEU A 556 -4.42 19.53 -13.13
CA LEU A 556 -3.55 20.28 -14.04
C LEU A 556 -2.44 21.04 -13.31
N GLU A 557 -2.73 21.65 -12.15
CA GLU A 557 -1.77 22.54 -11.48
C GLU A 557 -0.88 21.83 -10.46
N THR A 558 -1.27 20.61 -10.04
CA THR A 558 -0.58 19.89 -8.97
C THR A 558 0.67 19.19 -9.52
N PRO A 559 1.88 19.55 -9.05
CA PRO A 559 3.10 18.89 -9.50
C PRO A 559 3.23 17.47 -8.93
N SER A 560 4.03 16.65 -9.61
CA SER A 560 4.29 15.25 -9.25
C SER A 560 5.09 15.15 -7.95
N GLY A 561 4.80 14.09 -7.17
CA GLY A 561 5.62 13.66 -6.04
C GLY A 561 6.74 12.67 -6.41
N LEU A 562 6.85 12.28 -7.68
CA LEU A 562 7.86 11.33 -8.17
C LEU A 562 9.12 12.04 -8.64
N PHE A 563 10.24 11.32 -8.58
CA PHE A 563 11.56 11.77 -9.03
C PHE A 563 12.01 13.11 -8.44
N VAL A 564 11.47 13.48 -7.28
CA VAL A 564 11.82 14.73 -6.61
C VAL A 564 13.31 14.69 -6.25
N ARG A 565 14.02 15.77 -6.61
CA ARG A 565 15.43 15.99 -6.27
C ARG A 565 15.60 17.35 -5.61
N ARG A 566 16.77 17.56 -5.01
CA ARG A 566 17.19 18.87 -4.51
C ARG A 566 18.54 19.21 -5.10
N CYS A 567 18.67 20.39 -5.67
CA CYS A 567 19.97 20.89 -6.09
C CYS A 567 20.83 21.14 -4.83
N PHE A 568 21.97 20.46 -4.71
CA PHE A 568 22.87 20.62 -3.56
C PHE A 568 23.61 21.96 -3.54
N VAL A 569 23.65 22.68 -4.67
CA VAL A 569 24.34 23.97 -4.78
C VAL A 569 23.41 25.13 -4.40
N CYS A 570 22.26 25.26 -5.06
CA CYS A 570 21.33 26.39 -4.81
C CYS A 570 20.20 26.05 -3.82
N GLY A 571 20.04 24.77 -3.45
CA GLY A 571 19.01 24.31 -2.52
C GLY A 571 17.60 24.15 -3.12
N LEU A 572 17.41 24.48 -4.40
CA LEU A 572 16.12 24.41 -5.09
C LEU A 572 15.57 22.98 -5.10
N LYS A 573 14.28 22.84 -4.80
CA LYS A 573 13.55 21.57 -4.90
C LYS A 573 13.13 21.39 -6.35
N LEU A 574 13.74 20.42 -7.03
CA LEU A 574 13.47 20.08 -8.42
C LEU A 574 12.26 19.14 -8.45
N VAL A 575 11.14 19.63 -8.98
CA VAL A 575 9.86 18.91 -9.00
C VAL A 575 9.33 18.90 -10.42
N LEU A 576 8.96 17.71 -10.90
CA LEU A 576 8.46 17.50 -12.25
C LEU A 576 6.96 17.82 -12.36
N ARG A 577 6.53 18.26 -13.54
CA ARG A 577 5.10 18.26 -13.92
C ARG A 577 4.70 16.87 -14.44
N PRO A 578 3.40 16.57 -14.58
CA PRO A 578 2.94 15.26 -15.01
C PRO A 578 3.50 14.80 -16.37
N LEU A 579 3.63 15.69 -17.36
CA LEU A 579 4.26 15.34 -18.65
C LEU A 579 5.76 15.07 -18.52
N HIS A 580 6.52 15.83 -17.72
CA HIS A 580 7.94 15.51 -17.46
C HIS A 580 8.11 14.21 -16.67
N THR A 581 7.17 13.90 -15.77
CA THR A 581 7.15 12.64 -15.03
C THR A 581 6.94 11.47 -15.97
N LEU A 582 6.07 11.63 -16.97
CA LEU A 582 5.88 10.63 -18.02
C LEU A 582 7.17 10.41 -18.85
N ILE A 583 7.97 11.45 -19.09
CA ILE A 583 9.30 11.29 -19.72
C ILE A 583 10.24 10.44 -18.85
N MET A 584 10.24 10.61 -17.53
CA MET A 584 11.01 9.74 -16.63
C MET A 584 10.51 8.30 -16.64
N VAL A 585 9.19 8.08 -16.75
CA VAL A 585 8.63 6.74 -16.93
C VAL A 585 9.09 6.13 -18.26
N ALA A 586 9.10 6.92 -19.34
CA ALA A 586 9.63 6.52 -20.63
C ALA A 586 11.10 6.10 -20.53
N TYR A 587 11.91 6.87 -19.79
CA TYR A 587 13.31 6.55 -19.56
C TYR A 587 13.47 5.22 -18.80
N CYS A 588 12.65 4.97 -17.77
CA CYS A 588 12.63 3.69 -17.06
C CYS A 588 12.29 2.52 -18.00
N LEU A 589 11.30 2.67 -18.89
CA LEU A 589 10.95 1.66 -19.88
C LEU A 589 12.08 1.43 -20.89
N ALA A 590 12.73 2.51 -21.35
CA ALA A 590 13.82 2.44 -22.32
C ALA A 590 15.07 1.75 -21.76
N THR A 591 15.36 1.94 -20.46
CA THR A 591 16.57 1.44 -19.80
C THR A 591 16.38 0.11 -19.07
N GLU A 592 15.29 -0.02 -18.33
CA GLU A 592 15.00 -1.14 -17.43
C GLU A 592 13.78 -1.96 -17.90
N GLY A 593 13.15 -1.58 -19.02
CA GLY A 593 11.97 -2.24 -19.56
C GLY A 593 12.24 -3.59 -20.21
N CYS A 594 11.17 -4.18 -20.73
CA CYS A 594 11.19 -5.52 -21.31
C CYS A 594 11.71 -5.51 -22.76
N GLU A 595 12.01 -6.70 -23.27
CA GLU A 595 12.31 -6.88 -24.69
C GLU A 595 11.10 -6.45 -25.54
N ASP A 596 11.35 -5.97 -26.76
CA ASP A 596 10.36 -5.40 -27.70
C ASP A 596 9.66 -4.10 -27.27
N GLU A 597 10.10 -3.44 -26.20
CA GLU A 597 9.62 -2.08 -25.89
C GLU A 597 9.91 -1.11 -27.06
N ASP A 598 8.90 -0.30 -27.40
CA ASP A 598 8.91 0.66 -28.51
C ASP A 598 8.29 2.02 -28.12
N LEU A 599 7.94 2.18 -26.84
CA LEU A 599 7.39 3.40 -26.25
C LEU A 599 6.05 3.87 -26.84
N PHE A 600 5.36 3.05 -27.64
CA PHE A 600 4.00 3.34 -28.11
C PHE A 600 3.04 3.64 -26.96
N GLY A 601 3.11 2.88 -25.87
CA GLY A 601 2.25 3.11 -24.71
C GLY A 601 2.49 4.45 -24.03
N ILE A 602 3.73 4.94 -24.02
CA ILE A 602 4.04 6.26 -23.48
C ILE A 602 3.51 7.36 -24.40
N LEU A 603 3.66 7.20 -25.72
CA LEU A 603 3.04 8.11 -26.69
C LEU A 603 1.52 8.19 -26.48
N ALA A 604 0.86 7.04 -26.28
CA ALA A 604 -0.57 6.99 -26.01
C ALA A 604 -0.95 7.72 -24.71
N CYS A 605 -0.21 7.50 -23.62
CA CYS A 605 -0.44 8.23 -22.37
C CYS A 605 -0.20 9.74 -22.51
N ALA A 606 0.82 10.16 -23.27
CA ALA A 606 1.11 11.58 -23.51
C ALA A 606 -0.02 12.27 -24.27
N LEU A 607 -0.48 11.65 -25.38
CA LEU A 607 -1.62 12.15 -26.15
C LEU A 607 -2.91 12.13 -25.33
N CYS A 608 -3.12 11.10 -24.51
CA CYS A 608 -4.26 11.05 -23.59
C CYS A 608 -4.24 12.22 -22.60
N LEU A 609 -3.13 12.45 -21.88
CA LEU A 609 -3.01 13.60 -20.98
C LEU A 609 -3.21 14.93 -21.71
N ILE A 610 -2.55 15.14 -22.85
CA ILE A 610 -2.67 16.39 -23.61
C ILE A 610 -4.12 16.59 -24.06
N SER A 611 -4.80 15.55 -24.60
CA SER A 611 -6.23 15.60 -24.98
C SER A 611 -7.15 16.00 -23.83
N ARG A 612 -6.74 15.75 -22.58
CA ARG A 612 -7.42 16.16 -21.35
C ARG A 612 -6.88 17.49 -20.80
N GLY A 613 -6.25 18.32 -21.61
CA GLY A 613 -5.89 19.70 -21.26
C GLY A 613 -4.57 19.87 -20.50
N PHE A 614 -3.74 18.83 -20.35
CA PHE A 614 -2.38 19.01 -19.84
C PHE A 614 -1.56 19.84 -20.83
N ASN A 615 -1.01 20.96 -20.35
CA ASN A 615 -0.31 21.91 -21.20
C ASN A 615 1.12 21.43 -21.54
N PRO A 616 1.44 21.17 -22.81
CA PRO A 616 2.76 20.70 -23.22
C PRO A 616 3.86 21.78 -23.04
N CYS A 617 3.50 23.06 -22.98
CA CYS A 617 4.41 24.18 -22.78
C CYS A 617 4.80 24.41 -21.30
N GLU A 618 4.28 23.62 -20.36
CA GLU A 618 4.71 23.75 -18.96
C GLU A 618 6.20 23.47 -18.79
N ILE A 619 6.86 24.33 -18.03
CA ILE A 619 8.28 24.20 -17.69
C ILE A 619 8.47 23.67 -16.26
N ALA A 620 9.55 22.93 -16.06
CA ALA A 620 10.01 22.50 -14.75
C ALA A 620 11.52 22.73 -14.62
N ASP A 621 11.99 22.99 -13.39
CA ASP A 621 13.41 23.02 -13.05
C ASP A 621 13.97 21.60 -13.02
N ILE A 622 14.77 21.24 -14.02
CA ILE A 622 15.26 19.88 -14.25
C ILE A 622 16.78 19.86 -14.30
N SER A 623 17.39 19.01 -13.48
CA SER A 623 18.79 18.58 -13.64
C SER A 623 18.78 17.16 -14.19
N VAL A 624 19.14 17.00 -15.47
CA VAL A 624 19.16 15.68 -16.12
C VAL A 624 20.20 14.77 -15.44
N GLY A 625 21.38 15.31 -15.13
CA GLY A 625 22.40 14.59 -14.37
C GLY A 625 21.86 14.03 -13.06
N ALA A 626 21.26 14.87 -12.20
CA ALA A 626 20.76 14.44 -10.89
C ALA A 626 19.56 13.46 -10.95
N LEU A 627 18.81 13.46 -12.06
CA LEU A 627 17.70 12.52 -12.27
C LEU A 627 18.20 11.14 -12.72
N LEU A 628 19.16 11.10 -13.64
CA LEU A 628 19.63 9.85 -14.24
C LEU A 628 20.75 9.19 -13.43
N ASP A 629 21.67 9.98 -12.89
CA ASP A 629 22.76 9.52 -12.02
C ASP A 629 23.06 10.57 -10.93
N PRO A 630 22.56 10.39 -9.69
CA PRO A 630 22.79 11.30 -8.58
C PRO A 630 24.27 11.56 -8.27
N ASP A 631 25.16 10.62 -8.61
CA ASP A 631 26.60 10.75 -8.36
C ASP A 631 27.30 11.64 -9.42
N MET A 632 26.64 11.93 -10.54
CA MET A 632 27.13 12.84 -11.59
C MET A 632 26.84 14.33 -11.33
N ALA A 633 26.10 14.66 -10.26
CA ALA A 633 25.74 16.04 -9.94
C ALA A 633 26.94 16.82 -9.36
N ILE A 634 27.78 17.38 -10.25
CA ILE A 634 29.02 18.10 -9.87
C ILE A 634 28.77 19.60 -9.64
N GLY A 635 27.57 20.12 -9.95
CA GLY A 635 27.25 21.55 -9.82
C GLY A 635 25.75 21.90 -9.91
N CYS A 636 25.46 23.19 -10.07
CA CYS A 636 24.11 23.69 -10.33
C CYS A 636 23.84 23.66 -11.84
N ASP A 637 23.32 22.55 -12.34
CA ASP A 637 23.11 22.29 -13.78
C ASP A 637 21.62 22.23 -14.16
N HIS A 638 20.72 22.57 -13.25
CA HIS A 638 19.29 22.54 -13.54
C HIS A 638 18.89 23.64 -14.54
N GLN A 639 17.98 23.29 -15.44
CA GLN A 639 17.45 24.16 -16.50
C GLN A 639 15.93 24.15 -16.47
N ASN A 640 15.33 25.22 -16.98
CA ASN A 640 13.88 25.27 -17.21
C ASN A 640 13.57 24.58 -18.53
N LEU A 641 13.01 23.38 -18.48
CA LEU A 641 12.71 22.59 -19.67
C LEU A 641 11.23 22.26 -19.75
N THR A 642 10.69 22.26 -20.97
CA THR A 642 9.40 21.63 -21.26
C THR A 642 9.54 20.10 -21.30
N ALA A 643 8.44 19.37 -21.47
CA ALA A 643 8.52 17.91 -21.59
C ALA A 643 9.28 17.48 -22.85
N ALA A 644 9.08 18.16 -23.99
CA ALA A 644 9.86 17.87 -25.21
C ALA A 644 11.34 18.23 -25.03
N GLY A 645 11.63 19.42 -24.45
CA GLY A 645 13.01 19.84 -24.18
C GLY A 645 13.75 18.88 -23.25
N PHE A 646 13.04 18.36 -22.25
CA PHE A 646 13.62 17.33 -21.38
C PHE A 646 13.92 16.02 -22.13
N ALA A 647 13.01 15.55 -23.00
CA ALA A 647 13.24 14.35 -23.79
C ALA A 647 14.43 14.49 -24.76
N GLU A 648 14.64 15.69 -25.32
CA GLU A 648 15.76 16.03 -26.20
C GLU A 648 17.11 16.11 -25.44
N GLU A 649 17.11 16.66 -24.23
CA GLU A 649 18.32 16.68 -23.40
C GLU A 649 18.74 15.26 -22.95
N VAL A 650 17.76 14.39 -22.69
CA VAL A 650 18.04 12.99 -22.34
C VAL A 650 18.75 12.28 -23.50
N ILE A 651 18.22 12.32 -24.74
CA ILE A 651 18.80 11.58 -25.88
C ILE A 651 20.24 12.00 -26.22
N ALA A 652 20.66 13.20 -25.83
CA ALA A 652 22.03 13.69 -26.01
C ALA A 652 23.07 12.94 -25.13
N ILE A 653 22.64 12.12 -24.17
CA ILE A 653 23.51 11.45 -23.21
C ILE A 653 24.12 10.17 -23.81
N PRO A 654 25.46 10.00 -23.80
CA PRO A 654 26.12 8.85 -24.43
C PRO A 654 25.69 7.47 -23.91
N ALA A 655 25.25 7.36 -22.65
CA ALA A 655 24.79 6.09 -22.07
C ALA A 655 23.59 5.47 -22.82
N ILE A 656 22.85 6.31 -23.55
CA ILE A 656 21.61 5.95 -24.26
C ILE A 656 21.87 5.24 -25.60
N PHE A 657 23.11 5.23 -26.10
CA PHE A 657 23.46 4.43 -27.28
C PHE A 657 23.27 2.91 -27.08
N SER A 658 23.07 2.46 -25.84
CA SER A 658 22.74 1.08 -25.51
C SER A 658 21.28 0.67 -25.79
N TRP A 659 20.39 1.64 -26.06
CA TRP A 659 18.98 1.35 -26.35
C TRP A 659 18.78 0.61 -27.67
N SER A 660 17.75 -0.24 -27.73
CA SER A 660 17.36 -0.92 -28.95
C SER A 660 16.93 0.08 -30.03
N GLN A 661 16.95 -0.35 -31.30
CA GLN A 661 16.48 0.51 -32.39
C GLN A 661 15.02 0.92 -32.21
N LYS A 662 14.14 -0.02 -31.82
CA LYS A 662 12.71 0.25 -31.55
C LYS A 662 12.52 1.32 -30.48
N VAL A 663 13.27 1.24 -29.37
CA VAL A 663 13.21 2.23 -28.28
C VAL A 663 13.69 3.60 -28.76
N ARG A 664 14.76 3.66 -29.56
CA ARG A 664 15.27 4.94 -30.10
C ARG A 664 14.28 5.59 -31.06
N SER A 665 13.70 4.82 -31.96
CA SER A 665 12.63 5.28 -32.86
C SER A 665 11.41 5.75 -32.06
N GLY A 666 10.97 4.96 -31.08
CA GLY A 666 9.90 5.34 -30.16
C GLY A 666 10.17 6.63 -29.40
N TRP A 667 11.40 6.82 -28.92
CA TRP A 667 11.82 8.03 -28.21
C TRP A 667 11.80 9.26 -29.13
N ALA A 668 12.32 9.11 -30.36
CA ALA A 668 12.31 10.16 -31.36
C ALA A 668 10.87 10.57 -31.72
N VAL A 669 9.97 9.60 -31.89
CA VAL A 669 8.53 9.86 -32.10
C VAL A 669 7.93 10.59 -30.91
N LEU A 670 8.17 10.12 -29.68
CA LEU A 670 7.64 10.77 -28.48
C LEU A 670 8.09 12.23 -28.36
N ALA A 671 9.39 12.49 -28.49
CA ALA A 671 9.94 13.84 -28.42
C ALA A 671 9.39 14.74 -29.54
N GLY A 672 9.34 14.24 -30.78
CA GLY A 672 8.84 14.99 -31.92
C GLY A 672 7.34 15.30 -31.84
N VAL A 673 6.52 14.36 -31.36
CA VAL A 673 5.08 14.60 -31.13
C VAL A 673 4.87 15.60 -30.01
N LEU A 674 5.62 15.51 -28.90
CA LEU A 674 5.54 16.51 -27.82
C LEU A 674 5.92 17.91 -28.33
N ARG A 675 6.98 18.02 -29.13
CA ARG A 675 7.39 19.29 -29.75
C ARG A 675 6.27 19.87 -30.63
N ARG A 676 5.64 19.05 -31.48
CA ARG A 676 4.49 19.48 -32.29
C ARG A 676 3.30 19.92 -31.44
N CYS A 677 3.04 19.25 -30.31
CA CYS A 677 2.01 19.67 -29.37
C CYS A 677 2.34 21.04 -28.75
N GLU A 678 3.59 21.31 -28.39
CA GLU A 678 4.03 22.63 -27.90
C GLU A 678 3.87 23.72 -28.96
N ASP A 679 4.28 23.45 -30.19
CA ASP A 679 4.14 24.39 -31.32
C ASP A 679 2.65 24.70 -31.59
N ALA A 680 1.81 23.66 -31.61
CA ALA A 680 0.37 23.79 -31.78
C ALA A 680 -0.28 24.64 -30.69
N HIS A 681 0.14 24.44 -29.43
CA HIS A 681 -0.37 25.21 -28.30
C HIS A 681 0.08 26.68 -28.35
N THR A 682 1.33 26.93 -28.73
CA THR A 682 1.88 28.29 -28.86
C THR A 682 1.18 29.07 -29.97
N GLN A 683 0.89 28.43 -31.11
CA GLN A 683 0.12 29.02 -32.21
C GLN A 683 -1.32 29.34 -31.81
N LYS A 684 -1.95 28.50 -30.97
CA LYS A 684 -3.30 28.78 -30.44
C LYS A 684 -3.30 30.08 -29.63
N LEU A 685 -2.36 30.22 -28.70
CA LEU A 685 -2.22 31.42 -27.88
C LEU A 685 -1.91 32.67 -28.69
N SER A 686 -1.14 32.59 -29.78
CA SER A 686 -0.90 33.76 -30.63
C SER A 686 -2.17 34.22 -31.35
N ASN A 687 -2.95 33.29 -31.88
CA ASN A 687 -4.17 33.61 -32.63
C ASN A 687 -5.27 34.19 -31.71
N GLU A 688 -5.41 33.67 -30.49
CA GLU A 688 -6.36 34.21 -29.50
C GLU A 688 -6.04 35.66 -29.10
N ASN A 689 -4.78 36.09 -29.17
CA ASN A 689 -4.38 37.47 -28.88
C ASN A 689 -4.60 38.43 -30.07
N ASP A 690 -4.64 37.93 -31.30
CA ASP A 690 -4.88 38.75 -32.50
C ASP A 690 -6.38 39.01 -32.75
N ASP A 691 -7.26 38.10 -32.32
CA ASP A 691 -8.72 38.21 -32.50
C ASP A 691 -9.40 39.21 -31.54
N ASP A 692 -8.75 39.62 -30.43
CA ASP A 692 -9.29 40.59 -29.46
C ASP A 692 -9.20 42.06 -29.96
N ASP A 693 -8.48 42.32 -31.06
CA ASP A 693 -8.34 43.64 -31.70
C ASP A 693 -9.22 43.83 -32.96
N SER A 694 -9.96 42.81 -33.42
CA SER A 694 -10.86 42.91 -34.59
C SER A 694 -12.34 42.72 -34.23
N MET A 695 -12.92 43.76 -33.61
CA MET A 695 -14.37 44.01 -33.65
C MET A 695 -14.79 44.42 -35.06
N ASP A 696 -14.83 43.49 -36.02
CA ASP A 696 -15.59 43.70 -37.24
C ASP A 696 -16.45 42.48 -37.55
N GLY A 697 -17.76 42.67 -37.35
CA GLY A 697 -18.77 41.65 -37.55
C GLY A 697 -18.86 41.28 -39.01
N ASN A 698 -18.34 40.10 -39.34
CA ASN A 698 -18.68 39.44 -40.58
C ASN A 698 -19.29 38.08 -40.25
N GLU A 699 -20.62 38.03 -40.30
CA GLU A 699 -21.39 36.79 -40.37
C GLU A 699 -20.97 36.04 -41.65
N SER A 700 -20.09 35.03 -41.53
CA SER A 700 -19.75 34.16 -42.64
C SER A 700 -19.92 32.68 -42.28
N GLU A 701 -20.88 32.07 -42.98
CA GLU A 701 -21.09 30.64 -43.23
C GLU A 701 -21.44 29.76 -42.01
N GLU A 702 -22.52 28.99 -42.16
CA GLU A 702 -23.02 28.01 -41.19
C GLU A 702 -21.88 27.23 -40.52
N ASP A 703 -21.59 27.60 -39.26
CA ASP A 703 -20.53 27.09 -38.38
C ASP A 703 -20.81 25.63 -37.98
N THR A 704 -20.73 24.72 -38.95
CA THR A 704 -20.85 23.28 -38.73
C THR A 704 -19.53 22.74 -38.19
N VAL A 705 -19.57 22.09 -37.04
CA VAL A 705 -18.40 21.42 -36.45
C VAL A 705 -17.81 20.44 -37.46
N PRO A 706 -16.53 20.58 -37.86
CA PRO A 706 -15.95 19.68 -38.84
C PRO A 706 -15.71 18.32 -38.18
N PHE A 707 -16.63 17.39 -38.41
CA PHE A 707 -16.40 15.98 -38.14
C PHE A 707 -15.53 15.40 -39.25
N ASN A 708 -14.58 14.55 -38.87
CA ASN A 708 -13.73 13.79 -39.78
C ASN A 708 -14.03 12.29 -39.64
N GLY A 709 -13.54 11.46 -40.57
CA GLY A 709 -13.72 10.00 -40.54
C GLY A 709 -14.54 9.49 -41.74
N SER A 710 -14.65 8.17 -41.86
CA SER A 710 -15.29 7.50 -43.00
C SER A 710 -16.81 7.38 -42.91
N THR A 711 -17.39 7.65 -41.73
CA THR A 711 -18.83 7.56 -41.49
C THR A 711 -19.44 8.94 -41.21
N GLU A 712 -20.76 9.06 -41.35
CA GLU A 712 -21.47 10.25 -40.87
C GLU A 712 -21.45 10.30 -39.32
N PRO A 713 -21.41 11.51 -38.72
CA PRO A 713 -21.48 11.65 -37.28
C PRO A 713 -22.85 11.23 -36.77
N THR A 714 -22.86 10.44 -35.71
CA THR A 714 -24.09 10.03 -35.01
C THR A 714 -24.79 11.24 -34.40
N ARG A 715 -26.11 11.15 -34.20
CA ARG A 715 -26.88 12.21 -33.53
C ARG A 715 -26.32 12.57 -32.15
N ARG A 716 -25.77 11.59 -31.42
CA ARG A 716 -25.10 11.80 -30.11
C ARG A 716 -23.82 12.60 -30.27
N GLN A 717 -23.01 12.34 -31.30
CA GLN A 717 -21.81 13.14 -31.59
C GLN A 717 -22.15 14.58 -31.91
N VAL A 718 -23.14 14.79 -32.77
CA VAL A 718 -23.62 16.13 -33.10
C VAL A 718 -24.20 16.81 -31.85
N TYR A 719 -24.88 16.08 -30.98
CA TYR A 719 -25.41 16.65 -29.74
C TYR A 719 -24.30 17.10 -28.77
N LEU A 720 -23.38 16.19 -28.43
CA LEU A 720 -22.34 16.43 -27.42
C LEU A 720 -21.23 17.37 -27.90
N HIS A 721 -20.93 17.35 -29.19
CA HIS A 721 -19.83 18.12 -29.75
C HIS A 721 -20.28 19.26 -30.67
N GLY A 722 -21.55 19.31 -31.06
CA GLY A 722 -22.09 20.30 -32.00
C GLY A 722 -22.88 21.46 -31.37
N TYR A 723 -23.39 21.34 -30.14
CA TYR A 723 -24.13 22.43 -29.47
C TYR A 723 -23.32 23.18 -28.39
N ASP A 724 -22.24 22.59 -27.88
CA ASP A 724 -21.32 23.21 -26.90
C ASP A 724 -20.06 23.73 -27.61
N LEU A 725 -20.28 24.48 -28.70
CA LEU A 725 -19.27 24.96 -29.66
C LEU A 725 -18.15 25.77 -28.99
N ASP A 726 -18.48 26.60 -28.01
CA ASP A 726 -17.50 27.42 -27.30
C ASP A 726 -16.63 26.55 -26.38
N ARG A 727 -17.20 25.55 -25.70
CA ARG A 727 -16.47 24.68 -24.79
C ARG A 727 -15.56 23.69 -25.53
N ALA A 728 -16.02 23.14 -26.65
CA ALA A 728 -15.23 22.25 -27.50
C ALA A 728 -14.08 22.98 -28.24
N ARG A 729 -14.27 24.26 -28.61
CA ARG A 729 -13.21 25.12 -29.21
C ARG A 729 -12.18 25.58 -28.16
N ILE A 730 -12.61 25.94 -26.95
CA ILE A 730 -11.73 26.45 -25.88
C ILE A 730 -10.89 25.31 -25.26
N GLU A 731 -11.45 24.11 -25.07
CA GLU A 731 -10.78 23.04 -24.31
C GLU A 731 -9.95 22.06 -25.16
N ALA A 732 -10.12 21.99 -26.49
CA ALA A 732 -9.25 21.16 -27.33
C ALA A 732 -7.85 21.81 -27.46
N PRO A 733 -6.77 21.13 -27.03
CA PRO A 733 -5.41 21.66 -27.15
C PRO A 733 -4.93 21.69 -28.61
N TRP A 734 -5.51 20.82 -29.44
CA TRP A 734 -5.20 20.69 -30.86
C TRP A 734 -6.27 21.45 -31.64
N ASN A 735 -5.96 22.68 -32.04
CA ASN A 735 -6.85 23.52 -32.83
C ASN A 735 -7.11 22.90 -34.23
N GLN A 736 -8.08 23.44 -34.98
CA GLN A 736 -8.37 23.08 -36.38
C GLN A 736 -7.16 23.17 -37.33
N THR A 737 -6.08 23.84 -36.94
CA THR A 737 -4.83 24.00 -37.71
C THR A 737 -3.91 22.78 -37.67
N ASN A 738 -3.91 21.96 -36.60
CA ASN A 738 -3.06 20.77 -36.48
C ASN A 738 -3.90 19.48 -36.45
N LYS A 739 -4.69 19.28 -37.52
CA LYS A 739 -5.61 18.13 -37.66
C LYS A 739 -4.90 16.77 -37.60
N ASP A 740 -3.61 16.73 -37.89
CA ASP A 740 -2.79 15.53 -37.94
C ASP A 740 -2.46 14.96 -36.54
N LEU A 741 -2.20 15.80 -35.53
CA LEU A 741 -2.08 15.37 -34.13
C LEU A 741 -3.37 14.71 -33.62
N GLY A 742 -4.49 15.26 -34.03
CA GLY A 742 -5.79 14.70 -33.71
C GLY A 742 -6.12 13.39 -34.41
N ILE A 743 -5.76 13.25 -35.69
CA ILE A 743 -5.81 11.97 -36.43
C ILE A 743 -4.93 10.93 -35.72
N LEU A 744 -3.73 11.34 -35.26
CA LEU A 744 -2.84 10.45 -34.53
C LEU A 744 -3.49 9.97 -33.22
N TRP A 745 -4.08 10.86 -32.42
CA TRP A 745 -4.80 10.45 -31.19
C TRP A 745 -6.00 9.55 -31.47
N ALA A 746 -6.80 9.85 -32.49
CA ALA A 746 -7.91 8.99 -32.91
C ALA A 746 -7.41 7.60 -33.35
N SER A 747 -6.28 7.55 -34.03
CA SER A 747 -5.63 6.29 -34.46
C SER A 747 -5.06 5.49 -33.29
N VAL A 748 -4.51 6.16 -32.28
CA VAL A 748 -4.07 5.50 -31.04
C VAL A 748 -5.25 4.86 -30.32
N GLN A 749 -6.37 5.58 -30.17
CA GLN A 749 -7.59 5.03 -29.57
C GLN A 749 -8.10 3.82 -30.36
N ALA A 750 -8.13 3.91 -31.70
CA ALA A 750 -8.50 2.79 -32.56
C ALA A 750 -7.60 1.57 -32.37
N GLU A 751 -6.27 1.77 -32.29
CA GLU A 751 -5.31 0.69 -32.02
C GLU A 751 -5.56 0.02 -30.66
N LEU A 752 -5.78 0.81 -29.61
CA LEU A 752 -6.07 0.31 -28.27
C LEU A 752 -7.40 -0.41 -28.17
N LEU A 753 -8.38 -0.09 -29.02
CA LEU A 753 -9.70 -0.71 -28.96
C LEU A 753 -9.84 -1.91 -29.90
N SER A 754 -9.09 -1.96 -30.99
CA SER A 754 -9.27 -2.95 -32.05
C SER A 754 -8.16 -3.99 -32.17
N TYR A 755 -6.98 -3.76 -31.58
CA TYR A 755 -5.84 -4.66 -31.73
C TYR A 755 -5.32 -5.28 -30.42
N ARG A 756 -5.15 -6.60 -30.40
CA ARG A 756 -4.47 -7.36 -29.34
C ARG A 756 -3.49 -8.37 -29.93
N ARG A 757 -2.43 -8.66 -29.17
CA ARG A 757 -1.51 -9.76 -29.47
C ARG A 757 -2.20 -11.09 -29.20
N LEU A 758 -2.52 -11.82 -30.27
CA LEU A 758 -3.28 -13.07 -30.19
C LEU A 758 -2.40 -14.27 -29.86
N ASP A 759 -1.20 -14.34 -30.40
CA ASP A 759 -0.21 -15.39 -30.17
C ASP A 759 1.19 -14.84 -30.44
N ASP A 760 2.21 -15.71 -30.31
CA ASP A 760 3.60 -15.31 -30.47
C ASP A 760 3.97 -14.86 -31.88
N SER A 761 3.19 -15.23 -32.90
CA SER A 761 3.41 -14.84 -34.30
C SER A 761 2.92 -13.43 -34.62
N HIS A 762 2.05 -12.87 -33.77
CA HIS A 762 1.54 -11.51 -33.93
C HIS A 762 2.43 -10.49 -33.21
N GLY A 763 2.58 -9.32 -33.84
CA GLY A 763 3.22 -8.16 -33.23
C GLY A 763 2.44 -7.61 -32.03
N TRP A 764 3.08 -6.69 -31.32
CA TRP A 764 2.42 -5.97 -30.22
C TRP A 764 1.55 -4.81 -30.68
N ILE A 765 1.80 -4.31 -31.89
CA ILE A 765 1.08 -3.22 -32.55
C ILE A 765 0.67 -3.72 -33.93
N SER A 766 -0.50 -3.33 -34.40
CA SER A 766 -1.01 -3.68 -35.71
C SER A 766 -0.19 -3.07 -36.86
N GLU A 767 -0.33 -3.64 -38.05
CA GLU A 767 0.22 -3.05 -39.28
C GLU A 767 -0.44 -1.70 -39.65
N ASN A 768 -1.52 -1.32 -38.98
CA ASN A 768 -2.18 -0.02 -39.18
C ASN A 768 -1.54 1.09 -38.34
N PHE A 769 -0.59 0.78 -37.46
CA PHE A 769 0.10 1.77 -36.64
C PHE A 769 1.61 1.45 -36.58
N LEU A 770 2.41 2.14 -37.40
CA LEU A 770 3.86 1.93 -37.48
C LEU A 770 4.61 3.12 -36.90
N MET A 771 5.42 2.90 -35.87
CA MET A 771 6.22 3.95 -35.23
C MET A 771 7.28 4.53 -36.19
N ASP A 772 7.89 3.68 -37.01
CA ASP A 772 8.91 4.09 -38.00
C ASP A 772 8.35 5.06 -39.05
N ASP A 773 7.11 4.84 -39.50
CA ASP A 773 6.40 5.74 -40.42
C ASP A 773 6.23 7.13 -39.79
N ILE A 774 5.93 7.19 -38.49
CA ILE A 774 5.74 8.46 -37.77
C ILE A 774 7.08 9.16 -37.61
N GLU A 775 8.15 8.42 -37.28
CA GLU A 775 9.50 8.96 -37.17
C GLU A 775 9.96 9.61 -38.48
N GLU A 776 9.78 8.91 -39.62
CA GLU A 776 10.12 9.45 -40.94
C GLU A 776 9.31 10.73 -41.26
N GLN A 777 8.01 10.73 -40.94
CA GLN A 777 7.15 11.90 -41.16
C GLN A 777 7.57 13.10 -40.29
N LEU A 778 7.94 12.87 -39.04
CA LEU A 778 8.44 13.91 -38.14
C LEU A 778 9.75 14.50 -38.66
N ASN A 779 10.71 13.65 -39.03
CA ASN A 779 12.01 14.06 -39.57
C ASN A 779 11.87 14.84 -40.89
N GLY A 780 10.89 14.47 -41.72
CA GLY A 780 10.58 15.16 -42.98
C GLY A 780 9.75 16.43 -42.83
N GLY A 781 9.24 16.75 -41.63
CA GLY A 781 8.29 17.86 -41.44
C GLY A 781 6.93 17.62 -42.12
N ASN A 782 6.57 16.36 -42.39
CA ASN A 782 5.37 15.97 -43.12
C ASN A 782 4.14 15.90 -42.19
N LYS A 783 2.94 15.85 -42.78
CA LYS A 783 1.68 15.60 -42.04
C LYS A 783 1.73 14.24 -41.34
N LEU A 784 1.34 14.18 -40.07
CA LEU A 784 1.25 12.93 -39.32
C LEU A 784 0.03 12.11 -39.74
N GLU A 785 0.27 10.95 -40.32
CA GLU A 785 -0.77 10.03 -40.73
C GLU A 785 -0.29 8.58 -40.63
N VAL A 786 -1.09 7.74 -39.95
CA VAL A 786 -0.84 6.30 -39.79
C VAL A 786 -1.86 5.49 -40.59
N GLY A 787 -1.69 4.18 -40.65
CA GLY A 787 -2.52 3.28 -41.45
C GLY A 787 -4.03 3.44 -41.23
N TYR A 788 -4.50 3.68 -40.00
CA TYR A 788 -5.92 3.94 -39.73
C TYR A 788 -6.46 5.17 -40.46
N GLY A 789 -5.70 6.28 -40.47
CA GLY A 789 -6.05 7.48 -41.23
C GLY A 789 -5.93 7.26 -42.74
N LYS A 790 -4.76 6.75 -43.19
CA LYS A 790 -4.44 6.52 -44.61
C LYS A 790 -5.44 5.60 -45.31
N LYS A 791 -5.98 4.60 -44.59
CA LYS A 791 -6.93 3.61 -45.10
C LYS A 791 -8.39 3.96 -44.78
N GLU A 792 -8.65 5.14 -44.22
CA GLU A 792 -10.00 5.62 -43.85
C GLU A 792 -10.77 4.65 -42.93
N LEU A 793 -10.07 4.01 -41.98
CA LEU A 793 -10.65 3.01 -41.07
C LEU A 793 -11.32 3.62 -39.84
N LEU A 794 -11.06 4.91 -39.57
CA LEU A 794 -11.64 5.63 -38.45
C LEU A 794 -13.09 6.02 -38.75
N ARG A 795 -14.00 5.72 -37.82
CA ARG A 795 -15.37 6.24 -37.84
C ARG A 795 -15.40 7.75 -37.59
N ALA A 796 -16.57 8.35 -37.70
CA ALA A 796 -16.76 9.78 -37.43
C ALA A 796 -16.16 10.18 -36.06
N TYR A 797 -15.33 11.22 -36.02
CA TYR A 797 -14.82 11.85 -34.81
C TYR A 797 -14.83 13.37 -34.94
N CYS A 798 -14.95 14.05 -33.80
CA CYS A 798 -15.03 15.51 -33.76
C CYS A 798 -13.66 16.16 -34.03
N ALA A 799 -13.64 17.46 -34.36
CA ALA A 799 -12.45 18.29 -34.34
C ALA A 799 -11.75 18.37 -32.98
N CYS A 800 -12.43 18.06 -31.86
CA CYS A 800 -11.76 17.84 -30.57
C CYS A 800 -11.08 16.46 -30.46
N HIS A 801 -11.14 15.67 -31.53
CA HIS A 801 -10.51 14.37 -31.69
C HIS A 801 -11.04 13.27 -30.76
N GLY A 802 -12.21 13.52 -30.18
CA GLY A 802 -13.02 12.52 -29.47
C GLY A 802 -14.02 11.83 -30.39
N PHE A 803 -14.26 10.55 -30.12
CA PHE A 803 -15.40 9.80 -30.65
C PHE A 803 -16.63 9.99 -29.75
N ALA A 804 -17.82 9.61 -30.23
CA ALA A 804 -19.10 9.82 -29.53
C ALA A 804 -19.04 9.41 -28.05
N GLY A 805 -19.28 10.33 -27.12
CA GLY A 805 -19.99 10.13 -25.83
C GLY A 805 -19.38 9.35 -24.66
N ASN A 806 -19.10 10.11 -23.58
CA ASN A 806 -19.00 9.81 -22.14
C ASN A 806 -17.97 8.76 -21.65
N PRO A 807 -17.12 9.13 -20.66
CA PRO A 807 -15.75 9.59 -20.88
C PRO A 807 -14.83 8.63 -21.65
N LEU A 808 -15.28 7.40 -21.92
CA LEU A 808 -14.55 6.35 -22.64
C LEU A 808 -15.08 6.15 -24.05
N VAL A 809 -14.16 5.79 -24.96
CA VAL A 809 -14.48 5.43 -26.34
C VAL A 809 -14.63 3.93 -26.45
N THR A 810 -15.69 3.44 -27.10
CA THR A 810 -15.86 2.01 -27.37
C THR A 810 -15.30 1.62 -28.74
N LEU A 811 -15.08 0.32 -28.96
CA LEU A 811 -14.67 -0.20 -30.27
C LEU A 811 -15.58 0.31 -31.40
N SER A 812 -16.89 0.25 -31.18
CA SER A 812 -17.91 0.64 -32.16
C SER A 812 -17.95 2.14 -32.45
N ASP A 813 -17.37 2.95 -31.57
CA ASP A 813 -17.21 4.39 -31.78
C ASP A 813 -16.00 4.68 -32.65
N ALA A 814 -14.91 3.92 -32.47
CA ALA A 814 -13.62 4.20 -33.10
C ALA A 814 -13.49 3.63 -34.53
N VAL A 815 -13.91 2.38 -34.72
CA VAL A 815 -13.72 1.63 -35.98
C VAL A 815 -14.89 0.69 -36.29
N ASP A 816 -14.90 0.07 -37.46
CA ASP A 816 -15.77 -1.08 -37.74
C ASP A 816 -15.33 -2.28 -36.85
N PRO A 817 -16.21 -2.86 -36.02
CA PRO A 817 -15.86 -4.04 -35.22
C PRO A 817 -15.33 -5.22 -36.03
N ASN A 818 -15.69 -5.35 -37.31
CA ASN A 818 -15.25 -6.45 -38.18
C ASN A 818 -13.75 -6.42 -38.50
N ILE A 819 -13.06 -5.30 -38.27
CA ILE A 819 -11.61 -5.21 -38.49
C ILE A 819 -10.80 -5.46 -37.22
N ALA A 820 -11.46 -5.66 -36.08
CA ALA A 820 -10.80 -5.89 -34.79
C ALA A 820 -10.39 -7.37 -34.61
N ASN A 821 -9.30 -7.60 -33.88
CA ASN A 821 -8.83 -8.95 -33.54
C ASN A 821 -8.92 -9.22 -32.03
N ILE A 822 -10.03 -8.80 -31.41
CA ILE A 822 -10.19 -8.82 -29.95
C ILE A 822 -11.12 -9.92 -29.42
N ASP A 823 -11.84 -10.62 -30.29
CA ASP A 823 -12.85 -11.62 -29.92
C ASP A 823 -12.21 -12.99 -29.65
N VAL A 824 -11.45 -13.08 -28.56
CA VAL A 824 -10.95 -14.36 -28.02
C VAL A 824 -11.70 -14.70 -26.74
N TRP A 825 -12.73 -15.53 -26.84
CA TRP A 825 -13.65 -15.89 -25.75
C TRP A 825 -12.98 -16.35 -24.45
N GLY A 826 -11.78 -16.95 -24.51
CA GLY A 826 -11.03 -17.38 -23.31
C GLY A 826 -10.20 -16.28 -22.61
N ARG A 827 -10.07 -15.09 -23.21
CA ARG A 827 -9.21 -13.99 -22.71
C ARG A 827 -9.88 -12.62 -22.72
N ALA A 828 -11.01 -12.47 -23.41
CA ALA A 828 -11.81 -11.26 -23.46
C ALA A 828 -12.96 -11.31 -22.44
N ILE A 829 -13.18 -10.21 -21.72
CA ILE A 829 -14.35 -9.98 -20.88
C ILE A 829 -15.06 -8.73 -21.40
N TYR A 830 -16.38 -8.76 -21.53
CA TYR A 830 -17.16 -7.60 -21.94
C TYR A 830 -17.83 -7.00 -20.71
N GLY A 831 -17.67 -5.70 -20.52
CA GLY A 831 -18.31 -4.97 -19.43
C GLY A 831 -19.07 -3.77 -19.95
N GLU A 832 -20.26 -3.57 -19.39
CA GLU A 832 -21.15 -2.50 -19.78
C GLU A 832 -20.68 -1.15 -19.23
N LEU A 833 -20.68 -0.14 -20.09
CA LEU A 833 -20.67 1.25 -19.66
C LEU A 833 -22.07 1.57 -19.15
N ILE A 834 -22.19 1.83 -17.86
CA ILE A 834 -23.40 2.40 -17.27
C ILE A 834 -23.50 3.82 -17.82
N GLU A 835 -24.50 4.08 -18.66
CA GLU A 835 -24.78 5.44 -19.12
C GLU A 835 -25.59 6.14 -18.02
N ASP A 836 -25.14 7.32 -17.60
CA ASP A 836 -26.00 8.21 -16.80
C ASP A 836 -27.17 8.65 -17.70
N ASP A 837 -28.39 8.28 -17.29
CA ASP A 837 -29.66 8.64 -17.96
C ASP A 837 -29.90 10.17 -18.01
#